data_AF-D4LDH3-F1
#
_entry.id   AF-D4LDH3-F1
#
_cell.length_a   1.000
_cell.length_b   1.000
_cell.length_c   1.000
_cell.angle_alpha   90.00
_cell.angle_beta   90.00
_cell.angle_gamma   90.00
#
_symmetry.space_group_name_H-M   'P 1'
#
loop_
_entity.id
_entity.type
_entity.pdbx_description
1 polymer ?
#
loop_
_entity_poly.entity_id
_entity_poly.type
_entity_poly.pdbx_seq_one_letter_code
_entity_poly.pdbx_strand_id
1 'polypeptide(L)'
;MHQTTRKILACFLAVGTLCVSLPGMRTEAAAEMWLDGEEDGFYYSIQLNYNYAVITGCDPSKTGVVKVPDTVGATPVKVIGGGAFSGCGHTDEELEEMGAEHSASGCGITELILPDSVTTIEQAAFRNCEDLKAIHFPAGLESFNGKDSKIYSNDLESGCFGYASWTEGCTKLEKLTISKSNPYFKSVGGIIYSKDGSAIGPVPYGISFDSVNLSGVTKIGDYAFCGHSEITELNLPSHITAVGDHAFQDCKNLQTAYVPEAVRTIGDYAFAGCSLNMSDENMPEYYSISILLSEGLESVGDYAFSRMYGLTYLNLPQSLTTLGKGTFAGDNRLLSMRIPAKVTVIPDNLFERCYELQGVSLPDGLQEIGAYAFYGPMKLKTVHLPEGLKSIGNYAFACFHQLSPWSEETGLLYMTIPDSVEYIGANAFALNSNLTGVKLPENPAGTVMGERAFEGCSSMERVHIPGSIHQIPSYAFSGSSWITVDEGVTEIGDNAFRGLLNLKSLTLPESLKTIGACAFAEIGSHAFFWNGSEYVDCGIRSLTVPDGVTDIGYGAFAGSNLRDILLSDSLRAVGFRAFDNAKLEVLEYPEGITELNEWYTMGCENLNAIYLPDTLESIEPLAIAKNADLSQIVFHDDRFTTDLSDWSVSNLEMVPDVYFAGTEQEWKALTKNWDFSEYDTDPSVMDKVTVHFNAKRQSSLLGDVNADGQFTVADMVLLQKWLIGKGILHSPDNGDMNGDGILNSWDLVRMRRALLEVQE
;
A
#
# COMPACT_ATOMS: atom_id res chain seq x y z
N MET A 1 -43.27 -43.27 12.94
CA MET A 1 -42.55 -41.98 13.10
C MET A 1 -43.30 -40.79 12.50
N HIS A 2 -43.94 -40.89 11.31
CA HIS A 2 -44.59 -39.77 10.61
C HIS A 2 -45.66 -38.93 11.37
N GLN A 3 -46.43 -39.49 12.30
CA GLN A 3 -47.46 -38.72 13.03
C GLN A 3 -46.88 -37.89 14.19
N THR A 4 -45.79 -38.34 14.80
CA THR A 4 -45.17 -37.65 15.94
C THR A 4 -44.38 -36.44 15.47
N THR A 5 -43.67 -36.55 14.34
CA THR A 5 -42.94 -35.44 13.70
C THR A 5 -43.90 -34.33 13.24
N ARG A 6 -45.06 -34.68 12.66
CA ARG A 6 -46.11 -33.70 12.30
C ARG A 6 -46.68 -32.94 13.50
N LYS A 7 -46.79 -33.60 14.67
CA LYS A 7 -47.27 -32.96 15.91
C LYS A 7 -46.22 -32.05 16.54
N ILE A 8 -44.95 -32.41 16.44
CA ILE A 8 -43.83 -31.56 16.91
C ILE A 8 -43.70 -30.32 16.00
N LEU A 9 -43.78 -30.48 14.69
CA LEU A 9 -43.77 -29.37 13.72
C LEU A 9 -44.95 -28.41 13.95
N ALA A 10 -46.15 -28.93 14.21
CA ALA A 10 -47.32 -28.12 14.56
C ALA A 10 -47.15 -27.36 15.89
N CYS A 11 -46.45 -27.94 16.87
CA CYS A 11 -46.14 -27.26 18.13
C CYS A 11 -45.11 -26.13 17.94
N PHE A 12 -44.08 -26.33 17.11
CA PHE A 12 -43.10 -25.29 16.79
C PHE A 12 -43.70 -24.14 15.96
N LEU A 13 -44.58 -24.46 14.98
CA LEU A 13 -45.34 -23.45 14.22
C LEU A 13 -46.26 -22.62 15.12
N ALA A 14 -46.91 -23.24 16.12
CA ALA A 14 -47.75 -22.53 17.09
C ALA A 14 -46.95 -21.58 17.99
N VAL A 15 -45.70 -21.93 18.35
CA VAL A 15 -44.80 -21.06 19.14
C VAL A 15 -44.27 -19.90 18.28
N GLY A 16 -43.92 -20.15 17.02
CA GLY A 16 -43.54 -19.09 16.07
C GLY A 16 -44.66 -18.06 15.85
N THR A 17 -45.91 -18.52 15.70
CA THR A 17 -47.08 -17.64 15.53
C THR A 17 -47.31 -16.72 16.75
N LEU A 18 -46.91 -17.14 17.96
CA LEU A 18 -47.02 -16.33 19.17
C LEU A 18 -46.04 -15.15 19.15
N CYS A 19 -44.81 -15.35 18.65
CA CYS A 19 -43.77 -14.31 18.59
C CYS A 19 -44.05 -13.21 17.55
N VAL A 20 -44.77 -13.51 16.46
CA VAL A 20 -45.12 -12.53 15.41
C VAL A 20 -46.23 -11.55 15.84
N SER A 21 -46.97 -11.86 16.91
CA SER A 21 -48.12 -11.06 17.36
C SER A 21 -47.81 -9.86 18.27
N LEU A 22 -46.54 -9.66 18.64
CA LEU A 22 -46.11 -8.55 19.49
C LEU A 22 -45.40 -7.47 18.63
N PRO A 23 -46.02 -6.29 18.41
CA PRO A 23 -45.38 -5.18 17.73
C PRO A 23 -44.31 -4.59 18.66
N GLY A 24 -43.06 -5.01 18.50
CA GLY A 24 -41.94 -4.49 19.30
C GLY A 24 -40.67 -5.36 19.35
N MET A 25 -40.71 -6.61 18.90
CA MET A 25 -39.55 -7.53 18.90
C MET A 25 -39.08 -7.91 17.49
N ARG A 26 -38.87 -6.91 16.60
CA ARG A 26 -38.08 -7.15 15.39
C ARG A 26 -36.59 -7.04 15.74
N THR A 27 -36.03 -8.08 16.35
CA THR A 27 -34.58 -8.24 16.51
C THR A 27 -34.03 -9.10 15.38
N GLU A 28 -32.73 -8.98 15.09
CA GLU A 28 -31.99 -9.79 14.10
C GLU A 28 -32.20 -11.30 14.28
N ALA A 29 -32.52 -11.76 15.50
CA ALA A 29 -32.87 -13.16 15.81
C ALA A 29 -34.10 -13.69 15.05
N ALA A 30 -35.00 -12.82 14.56
CA ALA A 30 -36.14 -13.23 13.73
C ALA A 30 -35.75 -13.51 12.27
N ALA A 31 -34.54 -13.12 11.83
CA ALA A 31 -34.05 -13.39 10.47
C ALA A 31 -33.39 -14.78 10.34
N GLU A 32 -32.98 -15.41 11.45
CA GLU A 32 -32.14 -16.62 11.42
C GLU A 32 -32.87 -17.93 11.77
N MET A 33 -34.20 -17.93 11.89
CA MET A 33 -34.96 -19.15 12.22
C MET A 33 -35.27 -20.01 10.99
N TRP A 34 -34.29 -20.81 10.58
CA TRP A 34 -34.39 -21.74 9.46
C TRP A 34 -34.59 -23.19 9.93
N LEU A 35 -35.42 -23.94 9.20
CA LEU A 35 -35.51 -25.40 9.31
C LEU A 35 -35.13 -26.05 7.99
N ASP A 36 -34.02 -26.77 8.01
CA ASP A 36 -33.56 -27.53 6.85
C ASP A 36 -34.24 -28.89 6.78
N GLY A 37 -34.43 -29.38 5.56
CA GLY A 37 -35.01 -30.69 5.32
C GLY A 37 -34.81 -31.16 3.91
N GLU A 38 -35.30 -32.37 3.67
CA GLU A 38 -35.33 -33.00 2.37
C GLU A 38 -36.73 -33.57 2.12
N GLU A 39 -37.29 -33.30 0.95
CA GLU A 39 -38.57 -33.87 0.53
C GLU A 39 -38.55 -34.14 -0.98
N ASP A 40 -38.95 -35.34 -1.35
CA ASP A 40 -38.96 -35.81 -2.74
C ASP A 40 -37.62 -35.58 -3.46
N GLY A 41 -36.48 -35.70 -2.77
CA GLY A 41 -35.14 -35.48 -3.33
C GLY A 41 -34.81 -34.03 -3.65
N PHE A 42 -35.49 -33.06 -3.02
CA PHE A 42 -35.08 -31.65 -2.97
C PHE A 42 -34.66 -31.29 -1.56
N TYR A 43 -33.50 -30.64 -1.44
CA TYR A 43 -33.04 -30.02 -0.21
C TYR A 43 -33.64 -28.63 -0.09
N TYR A 44 -34.09 -28.26 1.10
CA TYR A 44 -34.74 -26.98 1.34
C TYR A 44 -34.47 -26.43 2.72
N SER A 45 -34.69 -25.12 2.87
CA SER A 45 -34.69 -24.40 4.14
C SER A 45 -36.01 -23.62 4.28
N ILE A 46 -36.76 -23.87 5.36
CA ILE A 46 -38.00 -23.17 5.68
C ILE A 46 -37.69 -22.00 6.61
N GLN A 47 -38.07 -20.79 6.19
CA GLN A 47 -38.00 -19.60 7.02
C GLN A 47 -39.27 -19.51 7.90
N LEU A 48 -39.12 -19.78 9.20
CA LEU A 48 -40.26 -19.99 10.10
C LEU A 48 -41.08 -18.73 10.35
N ASN A 49 -40.45 -17.55 10.34
CA ASN A 49 -41.13 -16.29 10.66
C ASN A 49 -41.92 -15.70 9.48
N TYR A 50 -41.55 -16.10 8.25
CA TYR A 50 -42.18 -15.58 7.03
C TYR A 50 -42.94 -16.67 6.25
N ASN A 51 -42.90 -17.91 6.73
CA ASN A 51 -43.63 -19.07 6.21
C ASN A 51 -43.45 -19.26 4.69
N TYR A 52 -42.18 -19.30 4.26
CA TYR A 52 -41.79 -19.68 2.91
C TYR A 52 -40.62 -20.66 2.95
N ALA A 53 -40.44 -21.41 1.86
CA ALA A 53 -39.31 -22.30 1.67
C ALA A 53 -38.38 -21.80 0.56
N VAL A 54 -37.10 -22.05 0.76
CA VAL A 54 -36.01 -21.89 -0.21
C VAL A 54 -35.59 -23.28 -0.64
N ILE A 55 -35.53 -23.56 -1.94
CA ILE A 55 -34.83 -24.75 -2.44
C ILE A 55 -33.34 -24.46 -2.40
N THR A 56 -32.58 -25.30 -1.71
CA THR A 56 -31.13 -25.12 -1.50
C THR A 56 -30.30 -26.17 -2.22
N GLY A 57 -30.93 -27.17 -2.83
CA GLY A 57 -30.24 -28.31 -3.42
C GLY A 57 -31.19 -29.34 -4.01
N CYS A 58 -30.65 -30.34 -4.69
CA CYS A 58 -31.38 -31.55 -5.05
C CYS A 58 -30.49 -32.79 -5.05
N ASP A 59 -31.12 -33.96 -4.93
CA ASP A 59 -30.43 -35.25 -4.93
C ASP A 59 -29.88 -35.58 -6.34
N PRO A 60 -28.69 -36.22 -6.47
CA PRO A 60 -28.10 -36.61 -7.76
C PRO A 60 -29.00 -37.48 -8.66
N SER A 61 -29.97 -38.19 -8.10
CA SER A 61 -30.95 -38.98 -8.86
C SER A 61 -31.90 -38.11 -9.69
N LYS A 62 -31.99 -36.80 -9.41
CA LYS A 62 -32.74 -35.84 -10.22
C LYS A 62 -32.04 -35.67 -11.58
N THR A 63 -32.61 -36.29 -12.60
CA THR A 63 -32.10 -36.29 -13.96
C THR A 63 -33.22 -36.04 -14.98
N GLY A 64 -32.88 -35.54 -16.17
CA GLY A 64 -33.85 -35.26 -17.23
C GLY A 64 -34.74 -34.07 -16.93
N VAL A 65 -36.06 -34.23 -17.10
CA VAL A 65 -37.05 -33.16 -16.84
C VAL A 65 -37.46 -33.18 -15.37
N VAL A 66 -37.15 -32.11 -14.64
CA VAL A 66 -37.41 -31.98 -13.21
C VAL A 66 -38.38 -30.85 -12.93
N LYS A 67 -39.40 -31.13 -12.12
CA LYS A 67 -40.36 -30.14 -11.64
C LYS A 67 -40.12 -29.88 -10.16
N VAL A 68 -39.84 -28.63 -9.82
CA VAL A 68 -39.73 -28.19 -8.42
C VAL A 68 -41.15 -28.14 -7.80
N PRO A 69 -41.35 -28.64 -6.57
CA PRO A 69 -42.68 -28.67 -5.96
C PRO A 69 -43.16 -27.27 -5.55
N ASP A 70 -44.48 -27.00 -5.69
CA ASP A 70 -45.10 -25.74 -5.25
C ASP A 70 -44.98 -25.52 -3.72
N THR A 71 -44.88 -26.61 -2.97
CA THR A 71 -44.75 -26.62 -1.51
C THR A 71 -43.81 -27.73 -1.05
N VAL A 72 -43.05 -27.48 0.02
CA VAL A 72 -42.44 -28.53 0.84
C VAL A 72 -43.23 -28.62 2.14
N GLY A 73 -43.75 -29.80 2.45
CA GLY A 73 -44.76 -30.03 3.48
C GLY A 73 -46.05 -29.23 3.22
N ALA A 74 -46.24 -28.14 3.97
CA ALA A 74 -47.36 -27.20 3.80
C ALA A 74 -46.87 -25.76 3.51
N THR A 75 -45.58 -25.58 3.31
CA THR A 75 -44.93 -24.28 3.17
C THR A 75 -44.67 -24.01 1.69
N PRO A 76 -45.10 -22.85 1.13
CA PRO A 76 -44.88 -22.52 -0.27
C PRO A 76 -43.40 -22.30 -0.58
N VAL A 77 -42.93 -22.90 -1.66
CA VAL A 77 -41.59 -22.66 -2.21
C VAL A 77 -41.61 -21.31 -2.92
N LYS A 78 -40.92 -20.31 -2.38
CA LYS A 78 -40.88 -18.95 -2.94
C LYS A 78 -39.56 -18.59 -3.59
N VAL A 79 -38.49 -19.26 -3.18
CA VAL A 79 -37.13 -18.90 -3.58
C VAL A 79 -36.40 -20.13 -4.09
N ILE A 80 -35.74 -20.00 -5.22
CA ILE A 80 -34.65 -20.90 -5.59
C ILE A 80 -33.36 -20.27 -5.08
N GLY A 81 -32.76 -20.91 -4.09
CA GLY A 81 -31.65 -20.37 -3.33
C GLY A 81 -30.34 -20.28 -4.11
N GLY A 82 -29.41 -19.51 -3.57
CA GLY A 82 -28.10 -19.36 -4.18
C GLY A 82 -27.39 -20.71 -4.31
N GLY A 83 -26.92 -21.02 -5.52
CA GLY A 83 -26.25 -22.31 -5.79
C GLY A 83 -27.14 -23.56 -5.74
N ALA A 84 -28.47 -23.43 -5.63
CA ALA A 84 -29.38 -24.57 -5.37
C ALA A 84 -29.32 -25.72 -6.38
N PHE A 85 -28.89 -25.47 -7.60
CA PHE A 85 -28.65 -26.48 -8.63
C PHE A 85 -27.23 -26.34 -9.22
N SER A 86 -26.35 -25.58 -8.57
CA SER A 86 -25.02 -25.30 -9.12
C SER A 86 -24.22 -26.59 -9.26
N GLY A 87 -23.61 -26.81 -10.43
CA GLY A 87 -22.74 -27.96 -10.64
C GLY A 87 -23.46 -29.26 -11.02
N CYS A 88 -24.74 -29.19 -11.36
CA CYS A 88 -25.50 -30.34 -11.84
C CYS A 88 -24.84 -30.99 -13.07
N GLY A 89 -24.28 -32.19 -12.86
CA GLY A 89 -23.46 -32.93 -13.83
C GLY A 89 -22.04 -33.27 -13.34
N HIS A 90 -21.58 -32.65 -12.24
CA HIS A 90 -20.24 -32.82 -11.67
C HIS A 90 -20.26 -33.49 -10.28
N THR A 91 -19.17 -34.15 -9.93
CA THR A 91 -18.90 -34.72 -8.59
C THR A 91 -18.51 -33.65 -7.57
N ASP A 92 -18.61 -33.95 -6.28
CA ASP A 92 -18.17 -33.01 -5.21
C ASP A 92 -16.69 -32.59 -5.36
N GLU A 93 -15.83 -33.49 -5.82
CA GLU A 93 -14.38 -33.23 -6.03
C GLU A 93 -14.15 -32.26 -7.20
N GLU A 94 -14.90 -32.39 -8.30
CA GLU A 94 -14.87 -31.45 -9.43
C GLU A 94 -15.42 -30.07 -9.03
N LEU A 95 -16.40 -30.01 -8.12
CA LEU A 95 -16.96 -28.75 -7.62
C LEU A 95 -16.01 -27.99 -6.68
N GLU A 96 -15.22 -28.70 -5.88
CA GLU A 96 -14.13 -28.13 -5.08
C GLU A 96 -13.03 -27.52 -5.96
N GLU A 97 -12.65 -28.20 -7.06
CA GLU A 97 -11.68 -27.67 -8.03
C GLU A 97 -12.21 -26.43 -8.78
N MET A 98 -13.53 -26.33 -8.96
CA MET A 98 -14.21 -25.19 -9.58
C MET A 98 -14.53 -24.03 -8.61
N GLY A 99 -14.22 -24.18 -7.32
CA GLY A 99 -14.45 -23.15 -6.30
C GLY A 99 -15.92 -22.92 -5.93
N ALA A 100 -16.79 -23.93 -6.07
CA ALA A 100 -18.20 -23.83 -5.68
C ALA A 100 -18.37 -24.14 -4.17
N GLU A 101 -19.05 -23.25 -3.42
CA GLU A 101 -19.13 -23.39 -1.96
C GLU A 101 -20.20 -24.36 -1.43
N HIS A 102 -21.14 -24.91 -2.23
CA HIS A 102 -22.24 -25.75 -1.71
C HIS A 102 -22.71 -26.92 -2.61
N SER A 103 -23.47 -27.82 -1.96
CA SER A 103 -23.78 -29.22 -2.27
C SER A 103 -24.97 -29.46 -3.22
N ALA A 104 -24.74 -29.30 -4.52
CA ALA A 104 -25.61 -29.87 -5.56
C ALA A 104 -24.78 -30.61 -6.62
N SER A 105 -24.00 -31.60 -6.17
CA SER A 105 -23.32 -32.54 -7.07
C SER A 105 -24.31 -33.45 -7.80
N GLY A 106 -24.04 -33.67 -9.08
CA GLY A 106 -24.48 -34.88 -9.79
C GLY A 106 -25.90 -34.93 -10.35
N CYS A 107 -26.61 -33.81 -10.53
CA CYS A 107 -27.95 -33.86 -11.11
C CYS A 107 -27.92 -33.74 -12.66
N GLY A 108 -28.19 -34.83 -13.38
CA GLY A 108 -28.25 -34.85 -14.86
C GLY A 108 -29.50 -34.17 -15.44
N ILE A 109 -29.91 -33.03 -14.87
CA ILE A 109 -31.11 -32.29 -15.25
C ILE A 109 -30.91 -31.64 -16.60
N THR A 110 -31.83 -31.92 -17.51
CA THR A 110 -31.87 -31.33 -18.85
C THR A 110 -32.94 -30.25 -18.98
N GLU A 111 -33.99 -30.28 -18.16
CA GLU A 111 -35.07 -29.30 -18.18
C GLU A 111 -35.62 -29.07 -16.77
N LEU A 112 -35.77 -27.81 -16.37
CA LEU A 112 -36.28 -27.45 -15.06
C LEU A 112 -37.59 -26.66 -15.16
N ILE A 113 -38.61 -27.12 -14.44
CA ILE A 113 -39.92 -26.48 -14.37
C ILE A 113 -40.13 -25.94 -12.97
N LEU A 114 -40.20 -24.61 -12.85
CA LEU A 114 -40.39 -23.93 -11.59
C LEU A 114 -41.89 -23.69 -11.30
N PRO A 115 -42.34 -23.87 -10.04
CA PRO A 115 -43.73 -23.75 -9.64
C PRO A 115 -44.20 -22.29 -9.59
N ASP A 116 -45.52 -22.08 -9.70
CA ASP A 116 -46.12 -20.74 -9.71
C ASP A 116 -45.91 -19.96 -8.40
N SER A 117 -45.58 -20.66 -7.31
CA SER A 117 -45.27 -20.08 -6.00
C SER A 117 -43.91 -19.38 -5.95
N VAL A 118 -42.97 -19.69 -6.86
CA VAL A 118 -41.64 -19.10 -6.88
C VAL A 118 -41.72 -17.65 -7.36
N THR A 119 -41.19 -16.75 -6.53
CA THR A 119 -41.14 -15.31 -6.77
C THR A 119 -39.71 -14.80 -6.99
N THR A 120 -38.69 -15.58 -6.59
CA THR A 120 -37.30 -15.13 -6.59
C THR A 120 -36.35 -16.26 -6.99
N ILE A 121 -35.37 -15.95 -7.83
CA ILE A 121 -34.20 -16.79 -8.14
C ILE A 121 -32.96 -16.09 -7.59
N GLU A 122 -32.14 -16.74 -6.78
CA GLU A 122 -30.93 -16.15 -6.20
C GLU A 122 -29.67 -16.38 -7.06
N GLN A 123 -28.56 -15.74 -6.67
CA GLN A 123 -27.27 -15.78 -7.38
C GLN A 123 -26.78 -17.22 -7.60
N ALA A 124 -26.19 -17.51 -8.76
CA ALA A 124 -25.62 -18.83 -9.08
C ALA A 124 -26.59 -20.03 -8.94
N ALA A 125 -27.91 -19.80 -8.85
CA ALA A 125 -28.90 -20.85 -8.63
C ALA A 125 -28.78 -22.07 -9.58
N PHE A 126 -28.31 -21.87 -10.82
CA PHE A 126 -28.08 -22.95 -11.79
C PHE A 126 -26.67 -22.89 -12.41
N ARG A 127 -25.70 -22.24 -11.76
CA ARG A 127 -24.33 -22.11 -12.28
C ARG A 127 -23.74 -23.48 -12.63
N ASN A 128 -22.99 -23.60 -13.72
CA ASN A 128 -22.33 -24.83 -14.17
C ASN A 128 -23.27 -26.05 -14.33
N CYS A 129 -24.56 -25.84 -14.61
CA CYS A 129 -25.43 -26.94 -15.03
C CYS A 129 -25.16 -27.28 -16.52
N GLU A 130 -24.11 -28.05 -16.81
CA GLU A 130 -23.65 -28.29 -18.18
C GLU A 130 -24.63 -29.09 -19.05
N ASP A 131 -25.52 -29.86 -18.44
CA ASP A 131 -26.54 -30.65 -19.16
C ASP A 131 -27.89 -29.93 -19.33
N LEU A 132 -28.08 -28.80 -18.66
CA LEU A 132 -29.34 -28.07 -18.64
C LEU A 132 -29.61 -27.39 -19.99
N LYS A 133 -30.73 -27.75 -20.61
CA LYS A 133 -31.17 -27.23 -21.92
C LYS A 133 -32.31 -26.22 -21.83
N ALA A 134 -33.16 -26.35 -20.82
CA ALA A 134 -34.31 -25.46 -20.69
C ALA A 134 -34.72 -25.16 -19.23
N ILE A 135 -35.17 -23.92 -18.99
CA ILE A 135 -35.80 -23.52 -17.73
C ILE A 135 -37.16 -22.86 -18.02
N HIS A 136 -38.16 -23.25 -17.24
CA HIS A 136 -39.53 -22.74 -17.30
C HIS A 136 -39.86 -21.95 -16.03
N PHE A 137 -39.85 -20.63 -16.15
CA PHE A 137 -40.16 -19.69 -15.08
C PHE A 137 -41.68 -19.48 -14.89
N PRO A 138 -42.12 -19.26 -13.65
CA PRO A 138 -43.53 -19.15 -13.32
C PRO A 138 -44.15 -17.79 -13.62
N ALA A 139 -45.47 -17.70 -13.50
CA ALA A 139 -46.18 -16.42 -13.52
C ALA A 139 -45.79 -15.50 -12.35
N GLY A 140 -45.48 -16.09 -11.20
CA GLY A 140 -45.16 -15.37 -9.96
C GLY A 140 -43.76 -14.80 -9.87
N LEU A 141 -42.85 -15.09 -10.82
CA LEU A 141 -41.47 -14.63 -10.74
C LEU A 141 -41.39 -13.10 -10.78
N GLU A 142 -40.89 -12.50 -9.71
CA GLU A 142 -40.77 -11.04 -9.55
C GLU A 142 -39.35 -10.57 -9.82
N SER A 143 -38.34 -11.32 -9.37
CA SER A 143 -36.94 -10.91 -9.52
C SER A 143 -35.99 -12.08 -9.79
N PHE A 144 -34.97 -11.78 -10.59
CA PHE A 144 -33.70 -12.49 -10.59
C PHE A 144 -32.78 -11.73 -9.64
N ASN A 145 -32.16 -12.44 -8.70
CA ASN A 145 -31.38 -11.98 -7.55
C ASN A 145 -32.24 -11.45 -6.38
N GLY A 146 -32.31 -12.22 -5.29
CA GLY A 146 -32.97 -11.81 -4.04
C GLY A 146 -32.44 -10.50 -3.49
N LYS A 147 -33.20 -9.86 -2.60
CA LYS A 147 -32.81 -8.61 -1.93
C LYS A 147 -31.45 -8.76 -1.23
N ASP A 148 -30.37 -8.35 -1.87
CA ASP A 148 -29.18 -7.91 -1.14
C ASP A 148 -28.93 -6.43 -1.42
N SER A 149 -29.03 -5.65 -0.35
CA SER A 149 -29.21 -4.20 -0.35
C SER A 149 -27.89 -3.44 -0.13
N LYS A 150 -26.76 -3.99 -0.57
CA LYS A 150 -25.45 -3.36 -0.33
C LYS A 150 -24.51 -3.22 -1.50
N ILE A 151 -24.82 -3.71 -2.70
CA ILE A 151 -24.08 -3.29 -3.89
C ILE A 151 -25.09 -3.13 -5.04
N TYR A 152 -25.13 -1.91 -5.59
CA TYR A 152 -25.95 -1.46 -6.71
C TYR A 152 -27.46 -1.30 -6.43
N SER A 153 -27.93 -0.05 -6.56
CA SER A 153 -29.29 0.35 -6.26
C SER A 153 -30.30 -0.29 -7.22
N ASN A 154 -31.03 -1.28 -6.72
CA ASN A 154 -32.21 -1.86 -7.35
C ASN A 154 -33.33 -0.81 -7.50
N ASP A 155 -33.55 -0.33 -8.72
CA ASP A 155 -34.84 0.28 -9.09
C ASP A 155 -35.82 -0.86 -9.40
N LEU A 156 -36.61 -1.23 -8.40
CA LEU A 156 -37.61 -2.30 -8.46
C LEU A 156 -38.79 -2.00 -9.40
N GLU A 157 -38.86 -0.80 -10.00
CA GLU A 157 -39.93 -0.43 -10.93
C GLU A 157 -39.66 -0.80 -12.40
N SER A 158 -38.42 -1.20 -12.78
CA SER A 158 -38.03 -1.39 -14.20
C SER A 158 -37.82 -2.84 -14.69
N GLY A 159 -37.98 -3.87 -13.85
CA GLY A 159 -37.81 -5.26 -14.29
C GLY A 159 -36.36 -5.59 -14.73
N CYS A 160 -35.36 -5.13 -13.97
CA CYS A 160 -33.96 -5.43 -14.23
C CYS A 160 -33.65 -6.93 -14.05
N PHE A 161 -32.79 -7.45 -14.92
CA PHE A 161 -32.16 -8.75 -14.79
C PHE A 161 -31.08 -8.62 -13.73
N GLY A 162 -31.34 -8.99 -12.48
CA GLY A 162 -30.28 -9.04 -11.48
C GLY A 162 -29.14 -9.98 -11.89
N TYR A 163 -28.02 -9.93 -11.15
CA TYR A 163 -26.78 -10.67 -11.39
C TYR A 163 -27.00 -12.07 -12.01
N ALA A 164 -26.78 -12.20 -13.33
CA ALA A 164 -27.17 -13.42 -14.05
C ALA A 164 -26.14 -14.55 -14.03
N SER A 165 -25.27 -14.54 -13.02
CA SER A 165 -24.50 -15.73 -12.61
C SER A 165 -25.35 -16.99 -12.43
N TRP A 166 -26.68 -16.89 -12.30
CA TRP A 166 -27.55 -18.04 -12.15
C TRP A 166 -27.53 -19.00 -13.35
N THR A 167 -27.09 -18.60 -14.56
CA THR A 167 -26.83 -19.53 -15.69
C THR A 167 -25.38 -19.58 -16.15
N GLU A 168 -24.45 -18.97 -15.43
CA GLU A 168 -23.04 -19.00 -15.81
C GLU A 168 -22.57 -20.45 -15.94
N GLY A 169 -21.89 -20.80 -17.03
CA GLY A 169 -21.44 -22.19 -17.27
C GLY A 169 -22.53 -23.18 -17.74
N CYS A 170 -23.79 -22.78 -17.91
CA CYS A 170 -24.84 -23.61 -18.52
C CYS A 170 -24.70 -23.75 -20.04
N THR A 171 -23.58 -24.31 -20.52
CA THR A 171 -23.17 -24.25 -21.94
C THR A 171 -24.14 -24.89 -22.94
N LYS A 172 -25.03 -25.80 -22.51
CA LYS A 172 -26.07 -26.43 -23.35
C LYS A 172 -27.45 -25.79 -23.23
N LEU A 173 -27.58 -24.69 -22.48
CA LEU A 173 -28.87 -24.03 -22.31
C LEU A 173 -29.30 -23.44 -23.66
N GLU A 174 -30.47 -23.85 -24.12
CA GLU A 174 -31.03 -23.46 -25.43
C GLU A 174 -32.30 -22.62 -25.27
N LYS A 175 -32.94 -22.65 -24.09
CA LYS A 175 -34.30 -22.11 -23.95
C LYS A 175 -34.68 -21.68 -22.54
N LEU A 176 -35.01 -20.41 -22.40
CA LEU A 176 -35.67 -19.83 -21.24
C LEU A 176 -37.10 -19.44 -21.59
N THR A 177 -38.06 -19.90 -20.81
CA THR A 177 -39.46 -19.50 -20.95
C THR A 177 -40.02 -18.94 -19.66
N ILE A 178 -41.00 -18.06 -19.78
CA ILE A 178 -41.76 -17.55 -18.64
C ILE A 178 -43.23 -17.51 -18.99
N SER A 179 -44.10 -17.73 -18.00
CA SER A 179 -45.54 -17.63 -18.18
C SER A 179 -45.96 -16.30 -18.81
N LYS A 180 -46.90 -16.35 -19.77
CA LYS A 180 -47.43 -15.16 -20.46
C LYS A 180 -48.10 -14.16 -19.52
N SER A 181 -48.63 -14.65 -18.40
CA SER A 181 -49.29 -13.84 -17.37
C SER A 181 -48.31 -13.16 -16.42
N ASN A 182 -47.01 -13.44 -16.50
CA ASN A 182 -46.01 -12.76 -15.67
C ASN A 182 -46.06 -11.23 -15.92
N PRO A 183 -46.12 -10.39 -14.88
CA PRO A 183 -46.27 -8.95 -15.05
C PRO A 183 -44.96 -8.23 -15.41
N TYR A 184 -43.79 -8.82 -15.16
CA TYR A 184 -42.48 -8.16 -15.25
C TYR A 184 -41.67 -8.56 -16.49
N PHE A 185 -41.85 -9.78 -16.99
CA PHE A 185 -41.05 -10.33 -18.07
C PHE A 185 -41.89 -10.99 -19.17
N LYS A 186 -41.26 -11.24 -20.31
CA LYS A 186 -41.79 -12.06 -21.40
C LYS A 186 -40.69 -12.93 -21.98
N SER A 187 -41.06 -14.09 -22.52
CA SER A 187 -40.15 -14.94 -23.28
C SER A 187 -40.40 -14.78 -24.77
N VAL A 188 -39.34 -14.53 -25.53
CA VAL A 188 -39.35 -14.46 -26.99
C VAL A 188 -38.16 -15.26 -27.51
N GLY A 189 -38.44 -16.27 -28.35
CA GLY A 189 -37.36 -17.06 -28.97
C GLY A 189 -36.49 -17.85 -28.00
N GLY A 190 -36.95 -18.14 -26.77
CA GLY A 190 -36.14 -18.82 -25.75
C GLY A 190 -35.27 -17.87 -24.92
N ILE A 191 -35.47 -16.56 -25.02
CA ILE A 191 -34.78 -15.54 -24.22
C ILE A 191 -35.81 -14.79 -23.38
N ILE A 192 -35.45 -14.40 -22.16
CA ILE A 192 -36.27 -13.55 -21.31
C ILE A 192 -35.97 -12.08 -21.60
N TYR A 193 -37.02 -11.30 -21.78
CA TYR A 193 -36.99 -9.85 -21.95
C TYR A 193 -37.82 -9.20 -20.84
N SER A 194 -37.59 -7.92 -20.58
CA SER A 194 -38.54 -7.09 -19.82
C SER A 194 -39.93 -7.17 -20.46
N LYS A 195 -40.99 -6.91 -19.68
CA LYS A 195 -42.37 -7.06 -20.16
C LYS A 195 -42.65 -6.28 -21.44
N ASP A 196 -42.18 -5.04 -21.48
CA ASP A 196 -42.26 -4.15 -22.64
C ASP A 196 -41.30 -4.58 -23.78
N GLY A 197 -40.22 -5.30 -23.46
CA GLY A 197 -39.19 -5.78 -24.39
C GLY A 197 -38.05 -4.80 -24.63
N SER A 198 -38.01 -3.70 -23.87
CA SER A 198 -36.98 -2.67 -23.98
C SER A 198 -35.62 -3.15 -23.45
N ALA A 199 -35.58 -4.14 -22.55
CA ALA A 199 -34.35 -4.77 -22.08
C ALA A 199 -34.33 -6.27 -22.40
N ILE A 200 -33.19 -6.73 -22.91
CA ILE A 200 -32.90 -8.16 -23.10
C ILE A 200 -32.16 -8.69 -21.88
N GLY A 201 -32.52 -9.89 -21.42
CA GLY A 201 -31.85 -10.57 -20.33
C GLY A 201 -30.78 -11.54 -20.80
N PRO A 202 -30.34 -12.43 -19.91
CA PRO A 202 -29.36 -13.49 -20.23
C PRO A 202 -29.81 -14.31 -21.42
N VAL A 203 -28.94 -14.39 -22.41
CA VAL A 203 -29.10 -15.22 -23.60
C VAL A 203 -28.46 -16.58 -23.30
N PRO A 204 -29.19 -17.68 -23.51
CA PRO A 204 -28.61 -19.02 -23.41
C PRO A 204 -27.49 -19.24 -24.44
N TYR A 205 -26.39 -19.90 -24.06
CA TYR A 205 -25.26 -20.21 -24.94
C TYR A 205 -25.64 -21.01 -26.20
N GLY A 206 -26.71 -21.80 -26.15
CA GLY A 206 -27.25 -22.52 -27.29
C GLY A 206 -27.97 -21.62 -28.31
N ILE A 207 -28.19 -20.35 -28.00
CA ILE A 207 -28.78 -19.35 -28.91
C ILE A 207 -27.66 -18.46 -29.45
N SER A 208 -27.37 -18.61 -30.74
CA SER A 208 -26.38 -17.77 -31.43
C SER A 208 -26.79 -16.29 -31.44
N PHE A 209 -25.82 -15.40 -31.19
CA PHE A 209 -25.98 -13.94 -31.25
C PHE A 209 -26.71 -13.45 -32.51
N ASP A 210 -26.38 -13.98 -33.70
CA ASP A 210 -26.98 -13.57 -34.98
C ASP A 210 -28.50 -13.84 -35.07
N SER A 211 -29.02 -14.74 -34.22
CA SER A 211 -30.44 -15.09 -34.17
C SER A 211 -31.26 -14.20 -33.22
N VAL A 212 -30.58 -13.38 -32.42
CA VAL A 212 -31.21 -12.56 -31.37
C VAL A 212 -31.85 -11.31 -31.97
N ASN A 213 -33.14 -11.09 -31.66
CA ASN A 213 -33.86 -9.94 -32.15
C ASN A 213 -33.69 -8.72 -31.23
N LEU A 214 -32.84 -7.77 -31.64
CA LEU A 214 -32.58 -6.52 -30.92
C LEU A 214 -33.43 -5.31 -31.40
N SER A 215 -34.36 -5.50 -32.35
CA SER A 215 -35.10 -4.38 -32.98
C SER A 215 -35.99 -3.58 -32.02
N GLY A 216 -36.50 -4.22 -30.96
CA GLY A 216 -37.30 -3.58 -29.91
C GLY A 216 -36.55 -3.29 -28.62
N VAL A 217 -35.27 -3.65 -28.55
CA VAL A 217 -34.43 -3.53 -27.36
C VAL A 217 -33.77 -2.16 -27.37
N THR A 218 -33.84 -1.43 -26.25
CA THR A 218 -33.15 -0.15 -26.03
C THR A 218 -31.97 -0.29 -25.05
N LYS A 219 -31.93 -1.34 -24.23
CA LYS A 219 -30.83 -1.64 -23.30
C LYS A 219 -30.40 -3.09 -23.44
N ILE A 220 -29.09 -3.33 -23.61
CA ILE A 220 -28.52 -4.66 -23.39
C ILE A 220 -28.49 -4.87 -21.89
N GLY A 221 -29.23 -5.86 -21.38
CA GLY A 221 -29.30 -6.10 -19.94
C GLY A 221 -28.02 -6.72 -19.39
N ASP A 222 -27.97 -6.78 -18.07
CA ASP A 222 -26.81 -7.30 -17.36
C ASP A 222 -26.64 -8.79 -17.72
N TYR A 223 -25.39 -9.22 -17.94
CA TYR A 223 -25.01 -10.58 -18.35
C TYR A 223 -25.63 -11.09 -19.65
N ALA A 224 -26.27 -10.23 -20.47
CA ALA A 224 -27.05 -10.66 -21.63
C ALA A 224 -26.29 -11.63 -22.55
N PHE A 225 -25.00 -11.41 -22.78
CA PHE A 225 -24.13 -12.24 -23.62
C PHE A 225 -22.84 -12.65 -22.90
N CYS A 226 -22.85 -12.75 -21.57
CA CYS A 226 -21.68 -13.14 -20.79
C CYS A 226 -21.17 -14.52 -21.21
N GLY A 227 -19.89 -14.63 -21.59
CA GLY A 227 -19.21 -15.85 -21.98
C GLY A 227 -19.51 -16.32 -23.41
N HIS A 228 -20.29 -15.57 -24.21
CA HIS A 228 -20.64 -15.92 -25.59
C HIS A 228 -19.41 -15.87 -26.51
N SER A 229 -18.62 -16.93 -26.43
CA SER A 229 -17.34 -17.07 -27.13
C SER A 229 -17.52 -17.27 -28.62
N GLU A 230 -18.73 -17.46 -29.14
CA GLU A 230 -18.98 -17.47 -30.58
C GLU A 230 -18.99 -16.06 -31.20
N ILE A 231 -19.13 -15.00 -30.38
CA ILE A 231 -19.14 -13.61 -30.86
C ILE A 231 -17.71 -13.21 -31.24
N THR A 232 -17.49 -12.99 -32.53
CA THR A 232 -16.22 -12.47 -33.07
C THR A 232 -16.32 -11.00 -33.48
N GLU A 233 -17.48 -10.57 -33.97
CA GLU A 233 -17.79 -9.20 -34.35
C GLU A 233 -19.10 -8.77 -33.68
N LEU A 234 -19.04 -7.71 -32.86
CA LEU A 234 -20.19 -7.14 -32.18
C LEU A 234 -20.63 -5.84 -32.85
N ASN A 235 -21.82 -5.86 -33.46
CA ASN A 235 -22.44 -4.69 -34.07
C ASN A 235 -23.79 -4.39 -33.39
N LEU A 236 -23.78 -3.48 -32.41
CA LEU A 236 -25.01 -3.10 -31.70
C LEU A 236 -25.90 -2.18 -32.56
N PRO A 237 -27.24 -2.37 -32.57
CA PRO A 237 -28.15 -1.46 -33.28
C PRO A 237 -28.06 -0.02 -32.77
N SER A 238 -28.24 0.95 -33.67
CA SER A 238 -28.04 2.38 -33.39
C SER A 238 -29.00 2.98 -32.36
N HIS A 239 -30.10 2.30 -32.03
CA HIS A 239 -31.08 2.74 -31.03
C HIS A 239 -30.82 2.19 -29.62
N ILE A 240 -29.76 1.39 -29.44
CA ILE A 240 -29.33 0.93 -28.11
C ILE A 240 -28.74 2.12 -27.34
N THR A 241 -29.20 2.30 -26.10
CA THR A 241 -28.87 3.45 -25.24
C THR A 241 -27.98 3.09 -24.06
N ALA A 242 -27.89 1.81 -23.69
CA ALA A 242 -27.08 1.35 -22.58
C ALA A 242 -26.63 -0.10 -22.77
N VAL A 243 -25.42 -0.39 -22.29
CA VAL A 243 -24.88 -1.75 -22.12
C VAL A 243 -24.78 -2.03 -20.62
N GLY A 244 -25.43 -3.10 -20.17
CA GLY A 244 -25.50 -3.50 -18.77
C GLY A 244 -24.21 -4.10 -18.23
N ASP A 245 -24.22 -4.40 -16.94
CA ASP A 245 -23.07 -4.96 -16.24
C ASP A 245 -22.80 -6.38 -16.74
N HIS A 246 -21.52 -6.74 -16.92
CA HIS A 246 -21.08 -8.05 -17.42
C HIS A 246 -21.69 -8.47 -18.78
N ALA A 247 -22.32 -7.56 -19.52
CA ALA A 247 -23.13 -7.89 -20.69
C ALA A 247 -22.40 -8.70 -21.76
N PHE A 248 -21.10 -8.49 -21.94
CA PHE A 248 -20.22 -9.21 -22.88
C PHE A 248 -18.94 -9.70 -22.18
N GLN A 249 -18.95 -9.85 -20.85
CA GLN A 249 -17.79 -10.37 -20.12
C GLN A 249 -17.38 -11.73 -20.70
N ASP A 250 -16.08 -12.00 -20.83
CA ASP A 250 -15.53 -13.27 -21.28
C ASP A 250 -16.03 -13.74 -22.66
N CYS A 251 -16.43 -12.81 -23.53
CA CYS A 251 -16.54 -13.06 -24.98
C CYS A 251 -15.12 -13.24 -25.58
N LYS A 252 -14.53 -14.42 -25.34
CA LYS A 252 -13.10 -14.71 -25.54
C LYS A 252 -12.60 -14.56 -26.98
N ASN A 253 -13.48 -14.73 -27.96
CA ASN A 253 -13.13 -14.62 -29.38
C ASN A 253 -13.51 -13.27 -30.01
N LEU A 254 -13.96 -12.29 -29.22
CA LEU A 254 -14.32 -10.97 -29.72
C LEU A 254 -13.08 -10.28 -30.32
N GLN A 255 -13.18 -9.84 -31.58
CA GLN A 255 -12.11 -9.16 -32.31
C GLN A 255 -12.49 -7.71 -32.63
N THR A 256 -13.75 -7.46 -32.93
CA THR A 256 -14.25 -6.12 -33.24
C THR A 256 -15.54 -5.84 -32.48
N ALA A 257 -15.67 -4.63 -31.93
CA ALA A 257 -16.90 -4.17 -31.30
C ALA A 257 -17.22 -2.73 -31.68
N TYR A 258 -18.45 -2.50 -32.15
CA TYR A 258 -19.00 -1.18 -32.43
C TYR A 258 -20.07 -0.81 -31.39
N VAL A 259 -19.76 0.21 -30.58
CA VAL A 259 -20.70 0.80 -29.61
C VAL A 259 -21.29 2.08 -30.23
N PRO A 260 -22.61 2.11 -30.54
CA PRO A 260 -23.22 3.18 -31.32
C PRO A 260 -23.43 4.48 -30.54
N GLU A 261 -23.66 5.58 -31.26
CA GLU A 261 -23.78 6.96 -30.75
C GLU A 261 -24.89 7.17 -29.70
N ALA A 262 -25.94 6.35 -29.72
CA ALA A 262 -27.02 6.45 -28.76
C ALA A 262 -26.65 5.88 -27.37
N VAL A 263 -25.58 5.09 -27.26
CA VAL A 263 -25.14 4.52 -25.98
C VAL A 263 -24.61 5.63 -25.08
N ARG A 264 -25.20 5.76 -23.90
CA ARG A 264 -24.82 6.73 -22.86
C ARG A 264 -23.97 6.08 -21.77
N THR A 265 -24.21 4.80 -21.49
CA THR A 265 -23.55 4.09 -20.38
C THR A 265 -23.08 2.70 -20.79
N ILE A 266 -21.88 2.33 -20.35
CA ILE A 266 -21.37 0.95 -20.34
C ILE A 266 -21.21 0.54 -18.87
N GLY A 267 -21.82 -0.59 -18.49
CA GLY A 267 -21.85 -1.09 -17.13
C GLY A 267 -20.53 -1.69 -16.64
N ASP A 268 -20.52 -2.07 -15.37
CA ASP A 268 -19.37 -2.69 -14.70
C ASP A 268 -19.04 -4.02 -15.38
N TYR A 269 -17.75 -4.31 -15.58
CA TYR A 269 -17.23 -5.53 -16.22
C TYR A 269 -17.80 -5.84 -17.62
N ALA A 270 -18.50 -4.91 -18.27
CA ALA A 270 -19.28 -5.18 -19.48
C ALA A 270 -18.50 -5.88 -20.61
N PHE A 271 -17.22 -5.58 -20.79
CA PHE A 271 -16.31 -6.23 -21.75
C PHE A 271 -15.09 -6.85 -21.08
N ALA A 272 -15.12 -7.05 -19.76
CA ALA A 272 -14.00 -7.62 -19.02
C ALA A 272 -13.65 -9.00 -19.57
N GLY A 273 -12.37 -9.26 -19.78
CA GLY A 273 -11.91 -10.55 -20.31
C GLY A 273 -12.31 -10.85 -21.77
N CYS A 274 -12.80 -9.86 -22.52
CA CYS A 274 -12.94 -10.01 -23.97
C CYS A 274 -11.57 -10.21 -24.63
N SER A 275 -11.55 -11.00 -25.70
CA SER A 275 -10.32 -11.34 -26.43
C SER A 275 -9.26 -12.08 -25.58
N LEU A 276 -9.66 -12.71 -24.47
CA LEU A 276 -8.80 -13.58 -23.66
C LEU A 276 -8.61 -14.96 -24.32
N ASN A 277 -7.46 -15.18 -24.95
CA ASN A 277 -7.02 -16.54 -25.31
C ASN A 277 -5.85 -16.98 -24.42
N MET A 278 -6.13 -17.37 -23.18
CA MET A 278 -5.10 -17.90 -22.26
C MET A 278 -4.62 -19.32 -22.63
N SER A 279 -5.29 -20.00 -23.56
CA SER A 279 -5.01 -21.41 -23.90
C SER A 279 -3.86 -21.62 -24.89
N ASP A 280 -3.22 -20.56 -25.40
CA ASP A 280 -2.14 -20.69 -26.37
C ASP A 280 -0.81 -20.22 -25.76
N GLU A 281 0.04 -21.17 -25.37
CA GLU A 281 1.44 -20.92 -24.95
C GLU A 281 2.25 -20.22 -26.05
N ASN A 282 1.73 -20.18 -27.29
CA ASN A 282 2.24 -19.41 -28.40
C ASN A 282 1.27 -18.31 -28.84
N MET A 283 0.85 -17.42 -27.92
CA MET A 283 0.11 -16.19 -28.28
C MET A 283 0.75 -15.54 -29.51
N PRO A 284 0.12 -15.57 -30.70
CA PRO A 284 0.72 -14.94 -31.85
C PRO A 284 0.76 -13.43 -31.61
N GLU A 285 1.87 -12.83 -32.02
CA GLU A 285 2.21 -11.41 -31.91
C GLU A 285 1.11 -10.45 -32.45
N TYR A 286 0.08 -10.98 -33.12
CA TYR A 286 -0.93 -10.28 -33.90
C TYR A 286 -2.37 -10.35 -33.36
N TYR A 287 -2.66 -10.95 -32.21
CA TYR A 287 -4.03 -10.85 -31.65
C TYR A 287 -4.30 -9.41 -31.18
N SER A 288 -5.26 -8.74 -31.81
CA SER A 288 -5.71 -7.40 -31.42
C SER A 288 -7.22 -7.33 -31.38
N ILE A 289 -7.78 -6.67 -30.37
CA ILE A 289 -9.19 -6.27 -30.35
C ILE A 289 -9.31 -4.80 -30.75
N SER A 290 -10.31 -4.48 -31.58
CA SER A 290 -10.66 -3.12 -31.99
C SER A 290 -12.04 -2.77 -31.46
N ILE A 291 -12.10 -1.81 -30.54
CA ILE A 291 -13.37 -1.28 -30.01
C ILE A 291 -13.54 0.15 -30.51
N LEU A 292 -14.66 0.40 -31.17
CA LEU A 292 -15.07 1.74 -31.58
C LEU A 292 -16.15 2.25 -30.63
N LEU A 293 -15.76 3.19 -29.78
CA LEU A 293 -16.65 3.94 -28.90
C LEU A 293 -17.09 5.23 -29.61
N SER A 294 -18.39 5.43 -29.74
CA SER A 294 -18.96 6.62 -30.39
C SER A 294 -19.08 7.81 -29.42
N GLU A 295 -19.13 9.02 -29.98
CA GLU A 295 -19.50 10.22 -29.22
C GLU A 295 -20.91 10.07 -28.62
N GLY A 296 -21.12 10.68 -27.46
CA GLY A 296 -22.35 10.54 -26.68
C GLY A 296 -22.25 9.53 -25.53
N LEU A 297 -21.19 8.73 -25.45
CA LEU A 297 -20.91 7.92 -24.26
C LEU A 297 -20.51 8.83 -23.08
N GLU A 298 -21.24 8.75 -21.96
CA GLU A 298 -21.10 9.63 -20.80
C GLU A 298 -20.37 8.96 -19.64
N SER A 299 -20.56 7.66 -19.45
CA SER A 299 -19.94 6.88 -18.37
C SER A 299 -19.53 5.46 -18.79
N VAL A 300 -18.42 4.99 -18.22
CA VAL A 300 -17.94 3.60 -18.29
C VAL A 300 -17.77 3.09 -16.86
N GLY A 301 -18.36 1.93 -16.56
CA GLY A 301 -18.36 1.31 -15.24
C GLY A 301 -17.03 0.68 -14.83
N ASP A 302 -17.00 0.20 -13.59
CA ASP A 302 -15.83 -0.41 -12.97
C ASP A 302 -15.40 -1.65 -13.77
N TYR A 303 -14.10 -1.76 -14.04
CA TYR A 303 -13.48 -2.91 -14.72
C TYR A 303 -14.05 -3.23 -16.12
N ALA A 304 -14.81 -2.31 -16.73
CA ALA A 304 -15.58 -2.57 -17.95
C ALA A 304 -14.73 -3.07 -19.13
N PHE A 305 -13.46 -2.65 -19.25
CA PHE A 305 -12.52 -3.10 -20.29
C PHE A 305 -11.31 -3.81 -19.69
N SER A 306 -11.42 -4.37 -18.48
CA SER A 306 -10.29 -4.99 -17.80
C SER A 306 -9.88 -6.33 -18.42
N ARG A 307 -8.59 -6.67 -18.31
CA ARG A 307 -7.99 -7.93 -18.78
C ARG A 307 -8.23 -8.19 -20.26
N MET A 308 -8.33 -7.13 -21.06
CA MET A 308 -8.38 -7.24 -22.51
C MET A 308 -6.97 -7.39 -23.06
N TYR A 309 -6.40 -8.60 -22.98
CA TYR A 309 -4.99 -8.83 -23.37
C TYR A 309 -4.69 -8.55 -24.84
N GLY A 310 -5.69 -8.42 -25.72
CA GLY A 310 -5.52 -7.98 -27.11
C GLY A 310 -5.63 -6.45 -27.32
N LEU A 311 -6.02 -5.68 -26.30
CA LEU A 311 -6.30 -4.25 -26.46
C LEU A 311 -4.98 -3.48 -26.53
N THR A 312 -4.71 -2.90 -27.70
CA THR A 312 -3.48 -2.13 -27.95
C THR A 312 -3.73 -0.62 -27.95
N TYR A 313 -4.89 -0.22 -28.47
CA TYR A 313 -5.35 1.17 -28.54
C TYR A 313 -6.86 1.23 -28.31
N LEU A 314 -7.30 2.27 -27.60
CA LEU A 314 -8.71 2.60 -27.44
C LEU A 314 -8.86 4.12 -27.49
N ASN A 315 -9.79 4.60 -28.33
CA ASN A 315 -10.12 6.02 -28.37
C ASN A 315 -11.31 6.28 -27.45
N LEU A 316 -11.08 7.00 -26.36
CA LEU A 316 -12.15 7.46 -25.48
C LEU A 316 -12.83 8.72 -26.06
N PRO A 317 -14.17 8.75 -26.14
CA PRO A 317 -14.90 9.88 -26.71
C PRO A 317 -14.85 11.12 -25.82
N GLN A 318 -14.96 12.31 -26.41
CA GLN A 318 -14.89 13.58 -25.66
C GLN A 318 -16.14 13.87 -24.82
N SER A 319 -17.24 13.16 -25.08
CA SER A 319 -18.44 13.18 -24.25
C SER A 319 -18.23 12.58 -22.86
N LEU A 320 -17.23 11.71 -22.67
CA LEU A 320 -17.05 10.91 -21.46
C LEU A 320 -16.72 11.79 -20.24
N THR A 321 -17.47 11.59 -19.17
CA THR A 321 -17.34 12.33 -17.90
C THR A 321 -16.86 11.45 -16.74
N THR A 322 -17.12 10.14 -16.80
CA THR A 322 -16.81 9.20 -15.72
C THR A 322 -16.16 7.94 -16.26
N LEU A 323 -15.07 7.53 -15.60
CA LEU A 323 -14.41 6.24 -15.75
C LEU A 323 -14.51 5.51 -14.41
N GLY A 324 -14.87 4.23 -14.45
CA GLY A 324 -14.92 3.37 -13.28
C GLY A 324 -13.55 2.86 -12.84
N LYS A 325 -13.48 2.40 -11.59
CA LYS A 325 -12.31 1.76 -11.01
C LYS A 325 -11.81 0.64 -11.90
N GLY A 326 -10.51 0.59 -12.15
CA GLY A 326 -9.89 -0.53 -12.85
C GLY A 326 -10.36 -0.72 -14.30
N THR A 327 -10.94 0.29 -14.95
CA THR A 327 -11.50 0.17 -16.30
C THR A 327 -10.57 -0.54 -17.29
N PHE A 328 -9.24 -0.31 -17.21
CA PHE A 328 -8.22 -0.95 -18.08
C PHE A 328 -7.26 -1.87 -17.30
N ALA A 329 -7.63 -2.29 -16.09
CA ALA A 329 -6.74 -3.08 -15.24
C ALA A 329 -6.39 -4.43 -15.91
N GLY A 330 -5.09 -4.75 -15.98
CA GLY A 330 -4.57 -5.97 -16.59
C GLY A 330 -4.55 -5.94 -18.13
N ASP A 331 -4.74 -4.79 -18.77
CA ASP A 331 -4.61 -4.64 -20.22
C ASP A 331 -3.14 -4.62 -20.62
N ASN A 332 -2.51 -5.78 -20.57
CA ASN A 332 -1.06 -5.94 -20.66
C ASN A 332 -0.45 -5.53 -22.01
N ARG A 333 -1.25 -5.22 -23.04
CA ARG A 333 -0.78 -4.76 -24.37
C ARG A 333 -1.17 -3.33 -24.72
N LEU A 334 -1.86 -2.63 -23.82
CA LEU A 334 -2.26 -1.24 -24.04
C LEU A 334 -1.01 -0.36 -24.09
N LEU A 335 -0.76 0.31 -25.23
CA LEU A 335 0.47 1.07 -25.45
C LEU A 335 0.37 2.52 -25.01
N SER A 336 -0.81 3.14 -25.23
CA SER A 336 -1.04 4.53 -24.89
C SER A 336 -2.50 4.81 -24.61
N MET A 337 -2.78 5.82 -23.78
CA MET A 337 -4.14 6.28 -23.51
C MET A 337 -4.22 7.81 -23.49
N ARG A 338 -5.31 8.35 -24.05
CA ARG A 338 -5.67 9.76 -23.91
C ARG A 338 -6.94 9.87 -23.09
N ILE A 339 -6.84 10.46 -21.90
CA ILE A 339 -7.98 10.69 -21.02
C ILE A 339 -8.77 11.92 -21.52
N PRO A 340 -10.11 11.83 -21.68
CA PRO A 340 -10.94 12.93 -22.18
C PRO A 340 -10.96 14.18 -21.29
N ALA A 341 -11.19 15.35 -21.90
CA ALA A 341 -11.07 16.65 -21.22
C ALA A 341 -12.04 16.86 -20.04
N LYS A 342 -13.18 16.17 -20.02
CA LYS A 342 -14.20 16.29 -18.97
C LYS A 342 -13.95 15.38 -17.76
N VAL A 343 -12.97 14.47 -17.83
CA VAL A 343 -12.62 13.59 -16.72
C VAL A 343 -11.78 14.37 -15.71
N THR A 344 -12.32 14.58 -14.52
CA THR A 344 -11.64 15.33 -13.44
C THR A 344 -10.97 14.44 -12.41
N VAL A 345 -11.25 13.13 -12.42
CA VAL A 345 -10.69 12.14 -11.49
C VAL A 345 -10.22 10.93 -12.28
N ILE A 346 -8.97 10.52 -12.09
CA ILE A 346 -8.51 9.19 -12.48
C ILE A 346 -8.90 8.23 -11.34
N PRO A 347 -9.78 7.25 -11.57
CA PRO A 347 -10.23 6.35 -10.51
C PRO A 347 -9.12 5.38 -10.09
N ASP A 348 -9.35 4.72 -8.96
CA ASP A 348 -8.48 3.67 -8.46
C ASP A 348 -8.21 2.58 -9.52
N ASN A 349 -7.01 2.02 -9.52
CA ASN A 349 -6.60 0.88 -10.34
C ASN A 349 -6.73 1.08 -11.88
N LEU A 350 -6.99 2.29 -12.39
CA LEU A 350 -7.37 2.52 -13.81
C LEU A 350 -6.50 1.74 -14.83
N PHE A 351 -5.18 1.79 -14.66
CA PHE A 351 -4.16 1.09 -15.46
C PHE A 351 -3.31 0.13 -14.62
N GLU A 352 -3.88 -0.45 -13.56
CA GLU A 352 -3.16 -1.45 -12.76
C GLU A 352 -2.67 -2.58 -13.69
N ARG A 353 -1.38 -2.92 -13.60
CA ARG A 353 -0.73 -4.00 -14.35
C ARG A 353 -0.78 -3.82 -15.88
N CYS A 354 -0.96 -2.62 -16.41
CA CYS A 354 -0.77 -2.36 -17.85
C CYS A 354 0.73 -2.33 -18.21
N TYR A 355 1.38 -3.50 -18.25
CA TYR A 355 2.86 -3.61 -18.33
C TYR A 355 3.49 -2.95 -19.56
N GLU A 356 2.77 -2.90 -20.69
CA GLU A 356 3.24 -2.34 -21.96
C GLU A 356 2.91 -0.84 -22.15
N LEU A 357 2.22 -0.22 -21.19
CA LEU A 357 1.81 1.18 -21.28
C LEU A 357 3.03 2.10 -21.27
N GLN A 358 3.20 2.86 -22.35
CA GLN A 358 4.36 3.73 -22.57
C GLN A 358 4.03 5.22 -22.42
N GLY A 359 2.76 5.61 -22.60
CA GLY A 359 2.37 7.02 -22.56
C GLY A 359 0.92 7.24 -22.21
N VAL A 360 0.67 8.23 -21.35
CA VAL A 360 -0.67 8.67 -20.96
C VAL A 360 -0.77 10.18 -21.07
N SER A 361 -1.81 10.65 -21.75
CA SER A 361 -2.17 12.08 -21.80
C SER A 361 -3.33 12.34 -20.85
N LEU A 362 -3.05 13.13 -19.82
CA LEU A 362 -4.02 13.59 -18.81
C LEU A 362 -4.62 14.94 -19.22
N PRO A 363 -5.88 15.24 -18.85
CA PRO A 363 -6.53 16.50 -19.18
C PRO A 363 -6.14 17.61 -18.20
N ASP A 364 -6.09 18.87 -18.67
CA ASP A 364 -5.71 20.04 -17.85
C ASP A 364 -6.63 20.25 -16.62
N GLY A 365 -7.89 19.79 -16.71
CA GLY A 365 -8.89 19.91 -15.64
C GLY A 365 -8.81 18.82 -14.56
N LEU A 366 -7.87 17.87 -14.66
CA LEU A 366 -7.75 16.77 -13.70
C LEU A 366 -7.41 17.29 -12.30
N GLN A 367 -8.12 16.79 -11.29
CA GLN A 367 -7.98 17.18 -9.88
C GLN A 367 -7.41 16.06 -9.01
N GLU A 368 -7.66 14.79 -9.34
CA GLU A 368 -7.28 13.66 -8.49
C GLU A 368 -6.81 12.45 -9.28
N ILE A 369 -5.80 11.76 -8.74
CA ILE A 369 -5.35 10.45 -9.18
C ILE A 369 -5.57 9.45 -8.04
N GLY A 370 -6.40 8.44 -8.28
CA GLY A 370 -6.76 7.40 -7.31
C GLY A 370 -5.62 6.45 -6.96
N ALA A 371 -5.86 5.60 -5.97
CA ALA A 371 -4.92 4.59 -5.51
C ALA A 371 -4.66 3.55 -6.61
N TYR A 372 -3.42 3.11 -6.73
CA TYR A 372 -2.99 2.11 -7.72
C TYR A 372 -3.27 2.47 -9.20
N ALA A 373 -3.62 3.72 -9.52
CA ALA A 373 -4.09 4.12 -10.86
C ALA A 373 -3.10 3.81 -11.99
N PHE A 374 -1.80 3.92 -11.74
CA PHE A 374 -0.69 3.56 -12.62
C PHE A 374 0.26 2.60 -11.90
N TYR A 375 -0.30 1.59 -11.23
CA TYR A 375 0.50 0.61 -10.51
C TYR A 375 0.98 -0.52 -11.43
N GLY A 376 2.30 -0.61 -11.66
CA GLY A 376 2.90 -1.66 -12.48
C GLY A 376 3.16 -1.39 -13.98
N PRO A 377 2.80 -0.27 -14.63
CA PRO A 377 3.30 0.08 -15.97
C PRO A 377 4.83 0.16 -16.05
N MET A 378 5.48 -0.95 -16.40
CA MET A 378 6.95 -1.07 -16.38
C MET A 378 7.65 -0.26 -17.47
N LYS A 379 6.93 0.09 -18.55
CA LYS A 379 7.45 0.86 -19.69
C LYS A 379 7.07 2.34 -19.67
N LEU A 380 6.31 2.78 -18.68
CA LEU A 380 5.89 4.18 -18.54
C LEU A 380 7.05 5.01 -18.00
N LYS A 381 7.64 5.85 -18.85
CA LYS A 381 8.83 6.63 -18.47
C LYS A 381 8.51 7.97 -17.82
N THR A 382 7.39 8.58 -18.20
CA THR A 382 6.97 9.88 -17.67
C THR A 382 5.47 10.06 -17.86
N VAL A 383 4.87 10.90 -17.03
CA VAL A 383 3.49 11.34 -17.13
C VAL A 383 3.49 12.85 -16.90
N HIS A 384 2.79 13.62 -17.74
CA HIS A 384 2.63 15.05 -17.49
C HIS A 384 1.44 15.25 -16.55
N LEU A 385 1.73 15.63 -15.30
CA LEU A 385 0.71 15.97 -14.31
C LEU A 385 0.24 17.43 -14.53
N PRO A 386 -1.07 17.69 -14.55
CA PRO A 386 -1.58 19.04 -14.82
C PRO A 386 -1.50 19.95 -13.59
N GLU A 387 -1.32 21.24 -13.81
CA GLU A 387 -1.15 22.29 -12.78
C GLU A 387 -2.35 22.45 -11.82
N GLY A 388 -3.50 21.84 -12.12
CA GLY A 388 -4.68 21.83 -11.26
C GLY A 388 -4.77 20.64 -10.31
N LEU A 389 -3.84 19.68 -10.37
CA LEU A 389 -3.88 18.43 -9.63
C LEU A 389 -3.76 18.68 -8.11
N LYS A 390 -4.65 18.06 -7.32
CA LYS A 390 -4.73 18.22 -5.87
C LYS A 390 -4.19 17.04 -5.09
N SER A 391 -4.48 15.83 -5.55
CA SER A 391 -4.11 14.61 -4.82
C SER A 391 -3.58 13.50 -5.73
N ILE A 392 -2.62 12.76 -5.19
CA ILE A 392 -2.07 11.53 -5.75
C ILE A 392 -2.28 10.43 -4.72
N GLY A 393 -3.01 9.38 -5.07
CA GLY A 393 -3.39 8.30 -4.18
C GLY A 393 -2.26 7.33 -3.81
N ASN A 394 -2.56 6.42 -2.89
CA ASN A 394 -1.61 5.41 -2.44
C ASN A 394 -1.19 4.49 -3.59
N TYR A 395 0.11 4.17 -3.68
CA TYR A 395 0.67 3.33 -4.75
C TYR A 395 0.37 3.82 -6.19
N ALA A 396 -0.08 5.06 -6.39
CA ALA A 396 -0.60 5.53 -7.68
C ALA A 396 0.37 5.34 -8.85
N PHE A 397 1.67 5.48 -8.62
CA PHE A 397 2.76 5.30 -9.59
C PHE A 397 3.82 4.30 -9.10
N ALA A 398 3.48 3.41 -8.17
CA ALA A 398 4.44 2.45 -7.64
C ALA A 398 4.76 1.34 -8.66
N CYS A 399 5.92 0.71 -8.48
CA CYS A 399 6.31 -0.51 -9.20
C CYS A 399 6.31 -1.72 -8.26
N PHE A 400 6.26 -2.93 -8.82
CA PHE A 400 6.41 -4.17 -8.06
C PHE A 400 7.80 -4.78 -8.31
N HIS A 401 8.38 -5.40 -7.28
CA HIS A 401 9.64 -6.16 -7.36
C HIS A 401 9.48 -7.60 -7.91
N GLN A 402 8.28 -8.05 -8.28
CA GLN A 402 7.96 -9.49 -8.26
C GLN A 402 8.07 -10.28 -9.57
N LEU A 403 8.55 -9.71 -10.69
CA LEU A 403 8.64 -10.48 -11.95
C LEU A 403 10.05 -10.96 -12.33
N SER A 404 11.10 -10.49 -11.65
CA SER A 404 12.42 -11.13 -11.74
C SER A 404 13.37 -10.53 -10.70
N PRO A 405 14.16 -11.35 -9.96
CA PRO A 405 15.34 -10.86 -9.23
C PRO A 405 16.38 -10.17 -10.12
N TRP A 406 16.16 -10.13 -11.44
CA TRP A 406 17.08 -9.66 -12.49
C TRP A 406 16.49 -8.57 -13.40
N SER A 407 15.31 -7.99 -13.12
CA SER A 407 14.85 -6.81 -13.89
C SER A 407 15.50 -5.56 -13.30
N GLU A 408 16.64 -5.16 -13.85
CA GLU A 408 17.51 -4.14 -13.26
C GLU A 408 16.94 -2.71 -13.32
N GLU A 409 15.88 -2.45 -14.10
CA GLU A 409 15.44 -1.09 -14.42
C GLU A 409 13.92 -1.02 -14.68
N THR A 410 13.10 -0.69 -13.68
CA THR A 410 11.63 -0.55 -13.86
C THR A 410 11.12 0.80 -13.38
N GLY A 411 10.05 1.27 -14.05
CA GLY A 411 9.30 2.45 -13.63
C GLY A 411 9.69 3.76 -14.30
N LEU A 412 9.22 4.85 -13.71
CA LEU A 412 9.38 6.22 -14.19
C LEU A 412 10.85 6.64 -14.24
N LEU A 413 11.20 7.48 -15.21
CA LEU A 413 12.54 8.07 -15.36
C LEU A 413 12.66 9.42 -14.65
N TYR A 414 11.63 10.28 -14.77
CA TYR A 414 11.59 11.61 -14.18
C TYR A 414 10.14 12.03 -13.90
N MET A 415 9.94 12.80 -12.83
CA MET A 415 8.63 13.30 -12.44
C MET A 415 8.67 14.78 -11.98
N THR A 416 7.72 15.58 -12.45
CA THR A 416 7.38 16.92 -11.92
C THR A 416 6.02 16.91 -11.26
N ILE A 417 5.98 17.04 -9.94
CA ILE A 417 4.75 17.15 -9.17
C ILE A 417 4.36 18.65 -9.11
N PRO A 418 3.16 19.05 -9.57
CA PRO A 418 2.75 20.46 -9.60
C PRO A 418 2.57 21.06 -8.20
N ASP A 419 2.83 22.36 -8.06
CA ASP A 419 2.78 23.07 -6.77
C ASP A 419 1.34 23.15 -6.20
N SER A 420 0.32 22.81 -6.99
CA SER A 420 -1.07 22.69 -6.56
C SER A 420 -1.36 21.46 -5.68
N VAL A 421 -0.46 20.48 -5.66
CA VAL A 421 -0.65 19.20 -4.96
C VAL A 421 -0.63 19.40 -3.45
N GLU A 422 -1.69 18.96 -2.80
CA GLU A 422 -1.92 19.04 -1.35
C GLU A 422 -1.59 17.70 -0.67
N TYR A 423 -1.75 16.58 -1.38
CA TYR A 423 -1.55 15.23 -0.84
C TYR A 423 -0.81 14.29 -1.81
N ILE A 424 0.25 13.65 -1.32
CA ILE A 424 0.95 12.54 -1.96
C ILE A 424 0.75 11.29 -1.08
N GLY A 425 0.10 10.26 -1.59
CA GLY A 425 -0.26 9.05 -0.85
C GLY A 425 0.92 8.19 -0.42
N ALA A 426 0.65 7.26 0.50
CA ALA A 426 1.62 6.26 0.94
C ALA A 426 2.07 5.40 -0.24
N ASN A 427 3.37 5.12 -0.33
CA ASN A 427 3.99 4.37 -1.42
C ASN A 427 3.71 4.95 -2.83
N ALA A 428 3.25 6.19 -2.99
CA ALA A 428 2.78 6.71 -4.28
C ALA A 428 3.76 6.52 -5.45
N PHE A 429 5.06 6.63 -5.22
CA PHE A 429 6.12 6.45 -6.21
C PHE A 429 7.13 5.36 -5.79
N ALA A 430 6.78 4.47 -4.87
CA ALA A 430 7.70 3.46 -4.37
C ALA A 430 8.21 2.51 -5.47
N LEU A 431 9.45 2.05 -5.31
CA LEU A 431 10.12 1.04 -6.13
C LEU A 431 10.35 1.44 -7.60
N ASN A 432 10.28 2.73 -7.93
CA ASN A 432 10.70 3.22 -9.24
C ASN A 432 12.24 3.25 -9.31
N SER A 433 12.85 2.10 -9.59
CA SER A 433 14.32 1.97 -9.63
C SER A 433 14.98 2.80 -10.73
N ASN A 434 14.22 3.21 -11.77
CA ASN A 434 14.69 4.10 -12.84
C ASN A 434 14.55 5.60 -12.55
N LEU A 435 13.92 5.98 -11.45
CA LEU A 435 13.63 7.38 -11.19
C LEU A 435 14.94 8.13 -10.89
N THR A 436 15.36 8.97 -11.81
CA THR A 436 16.61 9.75 -11.70
C THR A 436 16.41 11.09 -11.00
N GLY A 437 15.18 11.63 -11.03
CA GLY A 437 14.86 12.89 -10.38
C GLY A 437 13.37 13.14 -10.23
N VAL A 438 13.02 13.87 -9.18
CA VAL A 438 11.67 14.35 -8.89
C VAL A 438 11.70 15.83 -8.51
N LYS A 439 10.84 16.64 -9.13
CA LYS A 439 10.48 17.97 -8.60
C LYS A 439 9.29 17.78 -7.67
N LEU A 440 9.51 17.97 -6.37
CA LEU A 440 8.47 17.98 -5.34
C LEU A 440 7.69 19.31 -5.35
N PRO A 441 6.43 19.33 -4.87
CA PRO A 441 5.57 20.50 -4.97
C PRO A 441 5.94 21.58 -3.92
N GLU A 442 5.98 22.83 -4.35
CA GLU A 442 6.20 24.01 -3.48
C GLU A 442 4.88 24.68 -3.09
N ASN A 443 3.92 23.88 -2.60
CA ASN A 443 2.60 24.39 -2.22
C ASN A 443 2.69 25.35 -1.02
N PRO A 444 2.26 26.62 -1.15
CA PRO A 444 2.30 27.59 -0.04
C PRO A 444 1.43 27.19 1.17
N ALA A 445 0.41 26.34 0.97
CA ALA A 445 -0.41 25.80 2.06
C ALA A 445 0.22 24.57 2.74
N GLY A 446 1.35 24.08 2.21
CA GLY A 446 1.99 22.84 2.58
C GLY A 446 1.47 21.65 1.79
N THR A 447 2.31 20.62 1.66
CA THR A 447 1.95 19.34 1.06
C THR A 447 2.13 18.23 2.09
N VAL A 448 1.09 17.41 2.28
CA VAL A 448 1.16 16.21 3.10
C VAL A 448 1.69 15.05 2.25
N MET A 449 2.75 14.40 2.72
CA MET A 449 3.33 13.22 2.09
C MET A 449 3.09 11.99 2.98
N GLY A 450 2.66 10.88 2.37
CA GLY A 450 2.46 9.60 3.04
C GLY A 450 3.76 8.80 3.17
N GLU A 451 3.76 7.84 4.11
CA GLU A 451 4.91 6.94 4.33
C GLU A 451 5.37 6.24 3.06
N ARG A 452 6.68 5.96 2.95
CA ARG A 452 7.28 5.21 1.84
C ARG A 452 7.04 5.82 0.45
N ALA A 453 6.65 7.09 0.34
CA ALA A 453 6.26 7.70 -0.93
C ALA A 453 7.28 7.49 -2.07
N PHE A 454 8.57 7.48 -1.78
CA PHE A 454 9.67 7.23 -2.74
C PHE A 454 10.63 6.12 -2.27
N GLU A 455 10.15 5.18 -1.43
CA GLU A 455 10.97 4.06 -0.95
C GLU A 455 11.53 3.24 -2.13
N GLY A 456 12.82 2.90 -2.10
CA GLY A 456 13.46 2.05 -3.11
C GLY A 456 13.69 2.72 -4.48
N CYS A 457 13.56 4.05 -4.57
CA CYS A 457 13.93 4.82 -5.76
C CYS A 457 15.47 5.00 -5.85
N SER A 458 16.19 3.91 -6.10
CA SER A 458 17.65 3.81 -5.92
C SER A 458 18.49 4.64 -6.91
N SER A 459 17.94 5.02 -8.07
CA SER A 459 18.67 5.78 -9.09
C SER A 459 18.55 7.31 -8.94
N MET A 460 17.86 7.82 -7.91
CA MET A 460 17.64 9.26 -7.76
C MET A 460 18.95 10.00 -7.49
N GLU A 461 19.41 10.86 -8.41
CA GLU A 461 20.70 11.55 -8.31
C GLU A 461 20.67 12.83 -7.49
N ARG A 462 19.52 13.52 -7.41
CA ARG A 462 19.32 14.70 -6.57
C ARG A 462 17.83 14.92 -6.34
N VAL A 463 17.42 14.79 -5.08
CA VAL A 463 16.09 15.16 -4.62
C VAL A 463 16.21 16.42 -3.78
N HIS A 464 15.43 17.43 -4.13
CA HIS A 464 15.30 18.65 -3.36
C HIS A 464 13.97 18.60 -2.60
N ILE A 465 14.03 18.57 -1.27
CA ILE A 465 12.86 18.53 -0.39
C ILE A 465 12.55 19.96 0.06
N PRO A 466 11.53 20.62 -0.53
CA PRO A 466 11.16 21.98 -0.17
C PRO A 466 10.51 22.06 1.22
N GLY A 467 10.61 23.23 1.85
CA GLY A 467 9.98 23.52 3.15
C GLY A 467 8.45 23.44 3.18
N SER A 468 7.78 23.40 2.02
CA SER A 468 6.33 23.10 1.91
C SER A 468 6.00 21.70 2.45
N ILE A 469 6.97 20.78 2.45
CA ILE A 469 6.86 19.44 3.05
C ILE A 469 7.37 19.54 4.49
N HIS A 470 6.53 20.03 5.39
CA HIS A 470 6.88 20.28 6.79
C HIS A 470 7.34 19.03 7.56
N GLN A 471 6.89 17.85 7.14
CA GLN A 471 7.21 16.55 7.74
C GLN A 471 7.61 15.58 6.62
N ILE A 472 8.81 15.02 6.73
CA ILE A 472 9.25 13.92 5.88
C ILE A 472 8.80 12.62 6.56
N PRO A 473 7.87 11.85 5.98
CA PRO A 473 7.27 10.71 6.67
C PRO A 473 8.23 9.50 6.71
N SER A 474 7.86 8.50 7.50
CA SER A 474 8.67 7.30 7.67
C SER A 474 8.96 6.59 6.34
N TYR A 475 10.21 6.15 6.17
CA TYR A 475 10.72 5.48 4.97
C TYR A 475 10.60 6.26 3.65
N ALA A 476 10.23 7.56 3.67
CA ALA A 476 9.88 8.33 2.47
C ALA A 476 10.91 8.22 1.34
N PHE A 477 12.19 8.29 1.67
CA PHE A 477 13.31 8.26 0.74
C PHE A 477 14.32 7.14 1.07
N SER A 478 13.89 6.10 1.78
CA SER A 478 14.74 4.95 2.12
C SER A 478 15.29 4.29 0.84
N GLY A 479 16.59 4.04 0.80
CA GLY A 479 17.31 3.47 -0.34
C GLY A 479 17.55 4.43 -1.52
N SER A 480 17.28 5.72 -1.37
CA SER A 480 17.61 6.75 -2.38
C SER A 480 19.11 7.10 -2.38
N SER A 481 19.56 8.02 -3.25
CA SER A 481 21.01 8.28 -3.40
C SER A 481 21.47 9.69 -2.98
N TRP A 482 20.70 10.75 -3.24
CA TRP A 482 21.06 12.13 -2.86
C TRP A 482 19.84 12.99 -2.55
N ILE A 483 19.87 13.67 -1.39
CA ILE A 483 18.84 14.57 -0.90
C ILE A 483 19.41 15.93 -0.43
N THR A 484 18.61 16.99 -0.55
CA THR A 484 18.78 18.27 0.15
C THR A 484 17.47 18.61 0.86
N VAL A 485 17.54 19.19 2.05
CA VAL A 485 16.37 19.54 2.87
C VAL A 485 16.39 21.05 3.12
N ASP A 486 15.31 21.74 2.74
CA ASP A 486 15.21 23.20 2.84
C ASP A 486 14.61 23.68 4.16
N GLU A 487 14.80 24.96 4.45
CA GLU A 487 14.14 25.65 5.57
C GLU A 487 12.61 25.53 5.46
N GLY A 488 11.97 25.27 6.60
CA GLY A 488 10.53 24.99 6.71
C GLY A 488 10.22 23.53 7.05
N VAL A 489 11.15 22.60 6.79
CA VAL A 489 11.03 21.21 7.26
C VAL A 489 11.28 21.15 8.77
N THR A 490 10.33 20.58 9.51
CA THR A 490 10.34 20.55 10.99
C THR A 490 10.55 19.16 11.57
N GLU A 491 10.30 18.09 10.81
CA GLU A 491 10.37 16.71 11.29
C GLU A 491 10.87 15.77 10.19
N ILE A 492 11.76 14.86 10.59
CA ILE A 492 12.20 13.70 9.79
C ILE A 492 11.73 12.44 10.50
N GLY A 493 10.86 11.67 9.85
CA GLY A 493 10.29 10.44 10.39
C GLY A 493 11.23 9.23 10.37
N ASP A 494 10.73 8.11 10.89
CA ASP A 494 11.52 6.91 11.10
C ASP A 494 12.02 6.30 9.77
N ASN A 495 13.29 5.91 9.70
CA ASN A 495 13.92 5.34 8.50
C ASN A 495 13.79 6.21 7.23
N ALA A 496 13.41 7.49 7.34
CA ALA A 496 13.12 8.36 6.18
C ALA A 496 14.26 8.42 5.16
N PHE A 497 15.49 8.34 5.63
CA PHE A 497 16.74 8.42 4.86
C PHE A 497 17.65 7.21 5.11
N ARG A 498 17.07 6.06 5.45
CA ARG A 498 17.84 4.83 5.65
C ARG A 498 18.53 4.41 4.36
N GLY A 499 19.77 3.97 4.45
CA GLY A 499 20.50 3.35 3.33
C GLY A 499 20.77 4.30 2.16
N LEU A 500 20.99 5.60 2.42
CA LEU A 500 21.45 6.53 1.40
C LEU A 500 22.93 6.31 1.07
N LEU A 501 23.20 5.39 0.14
CA LEU A 501 24.55 4.89 -0.13
C LEU A 501 25.48 5.92 -0.81
N ASN A 502 24.91 6.87 -1.58
CA ASN A 502 25.68 7.79 -2.41
C ASN A 502 25.67 9.25 -1.92
N LEU A 503 25.17 9.51 -0.72
CA LEU A 503 24.99 10.88 -0.21
C LEU A 503 26.36 11.54 0.01
N LYS A 504 26.68 12.61 -0.72
CA LYS A 504 28.00 13.30 -0.62
C LYS A 504 28.05 14.38 0.46
N SER A 505 26.92 15.04 0.69
CA SER A 505 26.78 16.11 1.67
C SER A 505 25.31 16.22 2.06
N LEU A 506 25.06 16.52 3.33
CA LEU A 506 23.73 16.81 3.85
C LEU A 506 23.81 18.07 4.71
N THR A 507 22.87 18.97 4.52
CA THR A 507 22.64 20.10 5.42
C THR A 507 21.22 19.97 5.92
N LEU A 508 21.06 19.97 7.24
CA LEU A 508 19.78 19.97 7.91
C LEU A 508 19.36 21.42 8.17
N PRO A 509 18.07 21.77 7.99
CA PRO A 509 17.59 23.13 8.18
C PRO A 509 17.48 23.49 9.66
N GLU A 510 17.62 24.78 9.99
CA GLU A 510 17.48 25.29 11.37
C GLU A 510 16.04 25.17 11.89
N SER A 511 15.06 25.05 11.00
CA SER A 511 13.67 24.78 11.36
C SER A 511 13.42 23.36 11.91
N LEU A 512 14.38 22.43 11.76
CA LEU A 512 14.23 21.03 12.15
C LEU A 512 14.15 20.87 13.68
N LYS A 513 13.19 20.09 14.17
CA LYS A 513 12.95 19.87 15.60
C LYS A 513 13.20 18.44 16.04
N THR A 514 12.92 17.47 15.17
CA THR A 514 12.93 16.05 15.53
C THR A 514 13.57 15.20 14.44
N ILE A 515 14.35 14.21 14.87
CA ILE A 515 14.92 13.16 14.01
C ILE A 515 14.42 11.81 14.52
N GLY A 516 13.65 11.11 13.69
CA GLY A 516 13.02 9.83 14.01
C GLY A 516 13.99 8.65 14.13
N ALA A 517 13.45 7.51 14.55
CA ALA A 517 14.20 6.29 14.74
C ALA A 517 14.80 5.77 13.43
N CYS A 518 16.08 5.42 13.44
CA CYS A 518 16.83 4.94 12.28
C CYS A 518 16.75 5.87 11.05
N ALA A 519 16.42 7.15 11.24
CA ALA A 519 16.19 8.10 10.14
C ALA A 519 17.36 8.13 9.14
N PHE A 520 18.59 8.10 9.64
CA PHE A 520 19.85 8.06 8.88
C PHE A 520 20.65 6.78 9.13
N ALA A 521 19.99 5.67 9.45
CA ALA A 521 20.68 4.39 9.59
C ALA A 521 21.31 3.97 8.26
N GLU A 522 22.51 3.38 8.32
CA GLU A 522 23.23 2.79 7.18
C GLU A 522 23.58 3.80 6.07
N ILE A 523 23.57 5.11 6.35
CA ILE A 523 23.98 6.12 5.37
C ILE A 523 25.45 5.92 4.99
N GLY A 524 25.72 5.86 3.68
CA GLY A 524 27.05 5.54 3.16
C GLY A 524 27.53 4.11 3.37
N SER A 525 26.80 3.25 4.08
CA SER A 525 27.24 1.88 4.38
C SER A 525 26.66 0.89 3.38
N HIS A 526 27.52 0.17 2.66
CA HIS A 526 27.10 -0.95 1.80
C HIS A 526 26.70 -2.22 2.58
N ALA A 527 26.85 -2.22 3.90
CA ALA A 527 26.57 -3.40 4.72
C ALA A 527 25.14 -3.30 5.24
N PHE A 528 24.21 -4.07 4.66
CA PHE A 528 23.10 -4.76 5.37
C PHE A 528 22.19 -5.55 4.41
N PHE A 529 22.25 -5.31 3.09
CA PHE A 529 21.43 -6.04 2.11
C PHE A 529 22.15 -7.16 1.35
N TRP A 530 23.48 -7.30 1.45
CA TRP A 530 24.22 -8.26 0.64
C TRP A 530 25.30 -8.99 1.43
N ASN A 531 25.14 -10.32 1.47
CA ASN A 531 26.11 -11.27 2.01
C ASN A 531 27.51 -11.03 1.40
N GLY A 532 28.42 -10.47 2.19
CA GLY A 532 29.86 -10.71 2.03
C GLY A 532 30.64 -9.83 1.05
N SER A 533 30.19 -8.64 0.65
CA SER A 533 31.02 -7.70 -0.11
C SER A 533 31.85 -6.76 0.78
N GLU A 534 33.12 -6.53 0.40
CA GLU A 534 34.04 -5.59 1.06
C GLU A 534 33.41 -4.20 1.26
N TYR A 535 33.63 -3.62 2.45
CA TYR A 535 33.20 -2.27 2.82
C TYR A 535 33.79 -1.25 1.84
N VAL A 536 32.95 -0.67 0.98
CA VAL A 536 33.34 0.51 0.19
C VAL A 536 33.00 1.76 1.00
N ASP A 537 34.00 2.59 1.25
CA ASP A 537 33.97 3.79 2.10
C ASP A 537 33.26 4.96 1.36
N CYS A 538 31.94 4.86 1.13
CA CYS A 538 31.11 5.89 0.49
C CYS A 538 30.23 6.67 1.50
N GLY A 539 29.63 7.79 1.09
CA GLY A 539 28.66 8.55 1.90
C GLY A 539 29.20 9.74 2.71
N ILE A 540 28.30 10.40 3.45
CA ILE A 540 28.62 11.56 4.30
C ILE A 540 29.48 11.13 5.48
N ARG A 541 30.52 11.92 5.77
CA ARG A 541 31.47 11.67 6.87
C ARG A 541 31.34 12.63 8.02
N SER A 542 30.66 13.75 7.80
CA SER A 542 30.42 14.76 8.82
C SER A 542 28.99 15.27 8.73
N LEU A 543 28.33 15.43 9.87
CA LEU A 543 27.00 16.02 9.95
C LEU A 543 26.93 17.04 11.10
N THR A 544 26.17 18.10 10.89
CA THR A 544 25.80 19.06 11.95
C THR A 544 24.31 18.93 12.21
N VAL A 545 23.95 18.66 13.46
CA VAL A 545 22.58 18.68 13.97
C VAL A 545 22.24 20.13 14.34
N PRO A 546 21.18 20.71 13.76
CA PRO A 546 20.84 22.13 13.94
C PRO A 546 20.23 22.42 15.32
N ASP A 547 20.21 23.70 15.70
CA ASP A 547 19.88 24.14 17.06
C ASP A 547 18.41 24.02 17.47
N GLY A 548 17.54 23.67 16.52
CA GLY A 548 16.14 23.34 16.80
C GLY A 548 15.92 21.93 17.32
N VAL A 549 16.89 21.01 17.19
CA VAL A 549 16.69 19.57 17.44
C VAL A 549 16.90 19.23 18.91
N THR A 550 15.79 18.91 19.59
CA THR A 550 15.80 18.56 21.02
C THR A 550 15.98 17.07 21.28
N ASP A 551 15.66 16.21 20.30
CA ASP A 551 15.61 14.76 20.46
C ASP A 551 16.12 14.03 19.21
N ILE A 552 16.99 13.04 19.43
CA ILE A 552 17.45 12.09 18.41
C ILE A 552 16.84 10.72 18.71
N GLY A 553 16.16 10.11 17.74
CA GLY A 553 15.48 8.82 17.90
C GLY A 553 16.41 7.60 18.03
N TYR A 554 15.81 6.47 18.40
CA TYR A 554 16.46 5.15 18.47
C TYR A 554 17.25 4.87 17.18
N GLY A 555 18.52 4.48 17.28
CA GLY A 555 19.28 4.04 16.10
C GLY A 555 19.44 5.06 14.98
N ALA A 556 19.18 6.36 15.22
CA ALA A 556 19.05 7.38 14.19
C ALA A 556 20.21 7.42 13.18
N PHE A 557 21.44 7.14 13.61
CA PHE A 557 22.66 7.13 12.81
C PHE A 557 23.39 5.78 12.85
N ALA A 558 22.69 4.70 13.21
CA ALA A 558 23.29 3.37 13.37
C ALA A 558 23.86 2.86 12.03
N GLY A 559 25.07 2.29 12.06
CA GLY A 559 25.75 1.73 10.89
C GLY A 559 26.20 2.77 9.87
N SER A 560 26.25 4.05 10.23
CA SER A 560 26.63 5.14 9.32
C SER A 560 28.15 5.25 9.13
N ASN A 561 28.57 5.74 7.97
CA ASN A 561 29.98 6.10 7.71
C ASN A 561 30.38 7.49 8.27
N LEU A 562 29.59 8.05 9.19
CA LEU A 562 29.92 9.30 9.89
C LEU A 562 31.19 9.11 10.72
N ARG A 563 32.15 10.01 10.55
CA ARG A 563 33.40 10.11 11.34
C ARG A 563 33.32 11.24 12.35
N ASP A 564 32.69 12.35 11.97
CA ASP A 564 32.45 13.52 12.80
C ASP A 564 30.93 13.77 12.90
N ILE A 565 30.41 14.06 14.08
CA ILE A 565 29.07 14.63 14.23
C ILE A 565 29.10 15.78 15.24
N LEU A 566 28.51 16.93 14.86
CA LEU A 566 28.28 18.04 15.76
C LEU A 566 26.83 17.99 16.24
N LEU A 567 26.64 17.70 17.52
CA LEU A 567 25.34 17.70 18.17
C LEU A 567 24.95 19.12 18.60
N SER A 568 23.65 19.39 18.68
CA SER A 568 23.14 20.69 19.10
C SER A 568 23.16 20.87 20.62
N ASP A 569 23.43 22.10 21.09
CA ASP A 569 23.31 22.52 22.49
C ASP A 569 21.86 22.47 23.02
N SER A 570 20.87 22.38 22.12
CA SER A 570 19.45 22.25 22.48
C SER A 570 19.03 20.81 22.78
N LEU A 571 19.89 19.84 22.49
CA LEU A 571 19.59 18.42 22.62
C LEU A 571 19.36 18.04 24.10
N ARG A 572 18.32 17.25 24.36
CA ARG A 572 17.93 16.79 25.71
C ARG A 572 17.92 15.28 25.83
N ALA A 573 17.69 14.58 24.73
CA ALA A 573 17.71 13.13 24.69
C ALA A 573 18.42 12.62 23.44
N VAL A 574 19.24 11.59 23.65
CA VAL A 574 19.77 10.74 22.58
C VAL A 574 19.07 9.40 22.70
N GLY A 575 18.57 8.86 21.60
CA GLY A 575 17.88 7.58 21.58
C GLY A 575 18.85 6.41 21.73
N PHE A 576 18.37 5.33 22.34
CA PHE A 576 19.10 4.06 22.44
C PHE A 576 19.71 3.65 21.08
N ARG A 577 20.98 3.23 21.08
CA ARG A 577 21.73 2.83 19.87
C ARG A 577 21.86 3.90 18.78
N ALA A 578 21.67 5.19 19.10
CA ALA A 578 21.71 6.27 18.12
C ALA A 578 22.91 6.21 17.16
N PHE A 579 24.08 5.79 17.62
CA PHE A 579 25.32 5.68 16.82
C PHE A 579 25.89 4.25 16.74
N ASP A 580 25.09 3.22 17.01
CA ASP A 580 25.55 1.81 17.02
C ASP A 580 26.20 1.44 15.66
N ASN A 581 27.42 0.90 15.67
CA ASN A 581 28.25 0.56 14.50
C ASN A 581 28.57 1.73 13.56
N ALA A 582 28.46 2.98 14.02
CA ALA A 582 28.93 4.13 13.25
C ALA A 582 30.47 4.16 13.18
N LYS A 583 31.01 4.90 12.20
CA LYS A 583 32.47 5.06 12.01
C LYS A 583 33.05 6.29 12.71
N LEU A 584 32.39 6.74 13.80
CA LEU A 584 32.76 7.95 14.55
C LEU A 584 34.18 7.81 15.10
N GLU A 585 34.98 8.86 14.95
CA GLU A 585 36.32 8.94 15.54
C GLU A 585 36.26 9.60 16.92
N VAL A 586 35.43 10.65 17.06
CA VAL A 586 35.20 11.41 18.31
C VAL A 586 33.70 11.66 18.48
N LEU A 587 33.21 11.60 19.72
CA LEU A 587 31.85 12.00 20.07
C LEU A 587 31.86 12.98 21.26
N GLU A 588 31.28 14.16 21.05
CA GLU A 588 31.07 15.17 22.09
C GLU A 588 29.57 15.30 22.36
N TYR A 589 29.18 14.99 23.59
CA TYR A 589 27.80 15.16 24.05
C TYR A 589 27.58 16.61 24.47
N PRO A 590 26.48 17.24 24.02
CA PRO A 590 26.22 18.65 24.30
C PRO A 590 25.71 18.86 25.74
N GLU A 591 25.82 20.10 26.20
CA GLU A 591 25.23 20.53 27.48
C GLU A 591 23.71 20.38 27.45
N GLY A 592 23.14 19.78 28.50
CA GLY A 592 21.72 19.45 28.61
C GLY A 592 21.41 17.96 28.62
N ILE A 593 22.36 17.10 28.22
CA ILE A 593 22.24 15.64 28.41
C ILE A 593 22.52 15.30 29.87
N THR A 594 21.54 14.68 30.54
CA THR A 594 21.60 14.32 31.96
C THR A 594 21.83 12.84 32.20
N GLU A 595 21.53 11.96 31.24
CA GLU A 595 21.66 10.51 31.45
C GLU A 595 22.22 9.82 30.21
N LEU A 596 23.12 8.86 30.43
CA LEU A 596 23.60 7.92 29.41
C LEU A 596 23.29 6.50 29.87
N ASN A 597 22.08 6.04 29.59
CA ASN A 597 21.55 4.76 30.06
C ASN A 597 21.91 3.54 29.19
N GLU A 598 21.92 3.56 27.84
CA GLU A 598 22.16 2.29 27.09
C GLU A 598 22.72 2.44 25.64
N TRP A 599 23.73 1.62 25.29
CA TRP A 599 24.34 1.32 23.96
C TRP A 599 24.40 2.41 22.88
N TYR A 600 24.65 3.67 23.22
CA TYR A 600 24.70 4.75 22.23
C TYR A 600 25.72 4.54 21.12
N THR A 601 26.89 3.99 21.43
CA THR A 601 28.02 3.84 20.51
C THR A 601 28.50 2.40 20.34
N MET A 602 27.67 1.39 20.66
CA MET A 602 28.09 -0.01 20.55
C MET A 602 28.74 -0.30 19.19
N GLY A 603 29.87 -1.02 19.15
CA GLY A 603 30.51 -1.40 17.89
C GLY A 603 31.10 -0.25 17.05
N CYS A 604 31.25 0.97 17.58
CA CYS A 604 32.02 2.02 16.90
C CYS A 604 33.51 1.70 16.99
N GLU A 605 34.00 0.89 16.05
CA GLU A 605 35.38 0.39 16.05
C GLU A 605 36.42 1.52 16.03
N ASN A 606 36.13 2.65 15.39
CA ASN A 606 37.05 3.78 15.25
C ASN A 606 36.98 4.82 16.39
N LEU A 607 36.03 4.66 17.32
CA LEU A 607 35.75 5.69 18.33
C LEU A 607 36.88 5.73 19.35
N ASN A 608 37.70 6.78 19.32
CA ASN A 608 38.88 6.90 20.16
C ASN A 608 38.65 7.75 21.43
N ALA A 609 37.71 8.72 21.37
CA ALA A 609 37.47 9.67 22.44
C ALA A 609 35.98 10.02 22.59
N ILE A 610 35.53 10.10 23.85
CA ILE A 610 34.20 10.59 24.23
C ILE A 610 34.34 11.77 25.21
N TYR A 611 33.66 12.87 24.91
CA TYR A 611 33.56 14.05 25.76
C TYR A 611 32.16 14.13 26.38
N LEU A 612 32.11 14.21 27.70
CA LEU A 612 30.88 14.20 28.49
C LEU A 612 30.56 15.61 29.02
N PRO A 613 29.29 16.04 29.00
CA PRO A 613 28.89 17.39 29.40
C PRO A 613 28.86 17.54 30.92
N ASP A 614 28.86 18.78 31.39
CA ASP A 614 28.76 19.11 32.80
C ASP A 614 27.38 18.76 33.40
N THR A 615 26.34 18.79 32.57
CA THR A 615 24.97 18.42 32.95
C THR A 615 24.76 16.92 33.22
N LEU A 616 25.74 16.05 32.95
CA LEU A 616 25.56 14.62 33.07
C LEU A 616 25.35 14.18 34.54
N GLU A 617 24.20 13.57 34.81
CA GLU A 617 23.71 13.06 36.10
C GLU A 617 23.74 11.52 36.24
N SER A 618 23.84 10.73 35.16
CA SER A 618 24.16 9.29 35.27
C SER A 618 24.82 8.72 34.02
N ILE A 619 25.65 7.67 34.19
CA ILE A 619 26.17 6.84 33.10
C ILE A 619 26.08 5.37 33.49
N GLU A 620 25.46 4.57 32.64
CA GLU A 620 25.37 3.13 32.80
C GLU A 620 26.53 2.42 32.08
N PRO A 621 26.99 1.25 32.57
CA PRO A 621 28.13 0.52 32.01
C PRO A 621 28.00 0.27 30.50
N LEU A 622 26.76 0.06 30.05
CA LEU A 622 26.44 -0.31 28.69
C LEU A 622 26.48 0.87 27.70
N ALA A 623 26.44 2.12 28.16
CA ALA A 623 26.41 3.29 27.29
C ALA A 623 27.65 3.41 26.35
N ILE A 624 28.79 2.85 26.77
CA ILE A 624 30.09 2.93 26.07
C ILE A 624 30.71 1.56 25.77
N ALA A 625 29.94 0.48 25.91
CA ALA A 625 30.44 -0.89 25.75
C ALA A 625 30.82 -1.22 24.30
N LYS A 626 31.79 -2.14 24.12
CA LYS A 626 32.20 -2.73 22.82
C LYS A 626 32.74 -1.72 21.79
N ASN A 627 33.42 -0.67 22.24
CA ASN A 627 34.22 0.22 21.40
C ASN A 627 35.68 -0.26 21.40
N ALA A 628 36.16 -0.82 20.27
CA ALA A 628 37.43 -1.53 20.22
C ALA A 628 38.65 -0.62 20.46
N ASP A 629 38.61 0.60 19.95
CA ASP A 629 39.72 1.57 20.00
C ASP A 629 39.48 2.74 20.97
N LEU A 630 38.46 2.67 21.83
CA LEU A 630 38.20 3.72 22.82
C LEU A 630 39.37 3.81 23.79
N SER A 631 40.05 4.95 23.76
CA SER A 631 41.27 5.20 24.54
C SER A 631 41.13 6.36 25.51
N GLN A 632 40.12 7.23 25.33
CA GLN A 632 39.97 8.46 26.10
C GLN A 632 38.51 8.76 26.50
N ILE A 633 38.30 9.11 27.76
CA ILE A 633 37.05 9.71 28.28
C ILE A 633 37.40 11.00 29.03
N VAL A 634 36.70 12.09 28.71
CA VAL A 634 36.95 13.43 29.28
C VAL A 634 35.69 13.97 29.95
N PHE A 635 35.83 14.44 31.20
CA PHE A 635 34.81 15.18 31.94
C PHE A 635 35.08 16.69 31.89
N HIS A 636 34.06 17.49 31.58
CA HIS A 636 34.11 18.96 31.64
C HIS A 636 34.05 19.48 33.11
N ASP A 637 34.34 20.77 33.33
CA ASP A 637 34.87 21.35 34.58
C ASP A 637 33.86 22.33 35.23
N ASP A 638 33.17 21.92 36.32
CA ASP A 638 32.64 22.81 37.38
C ASP A 638 32.07 22.12 38.66
N ARG A 639 32.26 20.80 38.86
CA ARG A 639 31.59 20.05 39.95
C ARG A 639 32.19 20.17 41.37
N PHE A 640 32.97 21.22 41.66
CA PHE A 640 33.62 21.41 42.97
C PHE A 640 32.92 22.38 43.94
N THR A 641 31.71 22.86 43.67
CA THR A 641 31.08 23.88 44.56
C THR A 641 29.97 23.39 45.49
N THR A 642 29.51 22.14 45.39
CA THR A 642 28.51 21.61 46.34
C THR A 642 29.17 20.90 47.52
N ASP A 643 29.06 21.51 48.69
CA ASP A 643 29.40 20.93 49.98
C ASP A 643 28.61 19.62 50.19
N LEU A 644 29.31 18.50 50.39
CA LEU A 644 28.76 17.16 50.63
C LEU A 644 27.80 17.09 51.84
N SER A 645 27.72 18.15 52.65
CA SER A 645 26.81 18.23 53.80
C SER A 645 25.37 18.67 53.47
N ASP A 646 25.08 19.11 52.24
CA ASP A 646 23.74 19.60 51.86
C ASP A 646 22.77 18.49 51.40
N TRP A 647 23.21 17.22 51.37
CA TRP A 647 22.37 16.10 50.97
C TRP A 647 21.64 15.53 52.19
N SER A 648 20.47 16.10 52.50
CA SER A 648 19.53 15.47 53.43
C SER A 648 18.89 14.24 52.78
N VAL A 649 19.27 13.08 53.29
CA VAL A 649 18.89 11.72 52.84
C VAL A 649 17.43 11.41 53.15
N SER A 650 16.46 12.19 52.64
CA SER A 650 15.08 12.01 53.10
C SER A 650 13.97 11.82 52.06
N ASN A 651 14.18 11.88 50.74
CA ASN A 651 13.06 11.62 49.80
C ASN A 651 13.41 11.14 48.37
N LEU A 652 14.52 10.46 48.14
CA LEU A 652 14.75 9.73 46.88
C LEU A 652 14.69 8.22 47.16
N GLU A 653 13.71 7.55 46.54
CA GLU A 653 13.71 6.10 46.39
C GLU A 653 15.06 5.69 45.79
N MET A 654 15.69 4.69 46.41
CA MET A 654 16.98 4.19 45.99
C MET A 654 16.92 3.65 44.56
N VAL A 655 17.45 4.41 43.60
CA VAL A 655 18.23 3.83 42.52
C VAL A 655 19.64 3.63 43.11
N PRO A 656 20.05 2.40 43.45
CA PRO A 656 21.42 2.15 43.86
C PRO A 656 22.32 2.38 42.64
N ASP A 657 23.45 3.05 42.84
CA ASP A 657 24.58 3.14 41.89
C ASP A 657 24.68 4.36 40.95
N VAL A 658 24.44 5.58 41.45
CA VAL A 658 24.96 6.79 40.78
C VAL A 658 26.02 7.46 41.66
N TYR A 659 27.28 7.05 41.50
CA TYR A 659 28.46 7.77 42.02
C TYR A 659 29.21 8.39 40.84
N PHE A 660 29.37 9.72 40.83
CA PHE A 660 30.28 10.35 39.89
C PHE A 660 31.70 10.33 40.42
N ALA A 661 32.60 9.85 39.57
CA ALA A 661 34.01 9.98 39.81
C ALA A 661 34.47 11.41 39.52
N GLY A 662 34.67 12.21 40.56
CA GLY A 662 35.43 13.46 40.47
C GLY A 662 36.95 13.23 40.49
N THR A 663 37.37 11.99 40.73
CA THR A 663 38.76 11.55 40.84
C THR A 663 38.98 10.16 40.24
N GLU A 664 40.22 9.85 39.86
CA GLU A 664 40.63 8.54 39.35
C GLU A 664 40.28 7.37 40.29
N GLN A 665 40.29 7.62 41.61
CA GLN A 665 39.98 6.61 42.63
C GLN A 665 38.50 6.25 42.65
N GLU A 666 37.61 7.23 42.48
CA GLU A 666 36.17 7.02 42.42
C GLU A 666 35.76 6.32 41.12
N TRP A 667 36.44 6.61 40.01
CA TRP A 667 36.19 5.94 38.73
C TRP A 667 36.58 4.47 38.77
N LYS A 668 37.74 4.18 39.36
CA LYS A 668 38.17 2.82 39.64
C LYS A 668 37.25 2.10 40.61
N ALA A 669 36.54 2.81 41.50
CA ALA A 669 35.56 2.20 42.40
C ALA A 669 34.22 1.95 41.68
N LEU A 670 33.78 2.87 40.82
CA LEU A 670 32.56 2.78 40.02
C LEU A 670 32.65 1.60 39.02
N THR A 671 33.71 1.56 38.23
CA THR A 671 33.88 0.57 37.15
C THR A 671 34.23 -0.84 37.66
N LYS A 672 34.64 -0.98 38.92
CA LYS A 672 35.03 -2.28 39.53
C LYS A 672 33.92 -3.32 39.56
N ASN A 673 32.66 -2.87 39.60
CA ASN A 673 31.48 -3.74 39.69
C ASN A 673 30.70 -3.81 38.37
N TRP A 674 31.20 -3.21 37.28
CA TRP A 674 30.55 -3.26 35.98
C TRP A 674 30.65 -4.68 35.42
N ASP A 675 29.49 -5.29 35.17
CA ASP A 675 29.40 -6.61 34.57
C ASP A 675 29.15 -6.50 33.07
N PHE A 676 30.13 -6.91 32.28
CA PHE A 676 30.06 -6.95 30.82
C PHE A 676 29.78 -8.36 30.26
N SER A 677 29.56 -9.35 31.14
CA SER A 677 29.53 -10.78 30.77
C SER A 677 28.39 -11.16 29.83
N GLU A 678 27.26 -10.47 29.87
CA GLU A 678 26.13 -10.69 28.96
C GLU A 678 26.44 -10.34 27.49
N TYR A 679 27.53 -9.62 27.21
CA TYR A 679 27.80 -8.98 25.91
C TYR A 679 29.16 -9.34 25.30
N ASP A 680 29.82 -10.39 25.82
CA ASP A 680 31.11 -10.91 25.34
C ASP A 680 32.22 -9.83 25.25
N THR A 681 32.15 -8.83 26.14
CA THR A 681 33.15 -7.76 26.24
C THR A 681 34.03 -8.02 27.44
N ASP A 682 35.35 -8.10 27.22
CA ASP A 682 36.33 -8.25 28.30
C ASP A 682 36.35 -6.97 29.16
N PRO A 683 36.07 -7.05 30.48
CA PRO A 683 36.13 -5.90 31.38
C PRO A 683 37.49 -5.16 31.37
N SER A 684 38.57 -5.83 30.96
CA SER A 684 39.90 -5.22 30.81
C SER A 684 39.97 -4.14 29.72
N VAL A 685 38.92 -3.99 28.89
CA VAL A 685 38.81 -2.86 27.95
C VAL A 685 38.92 -1.51 28.68
N MET A 686 38.35 -1.40 29.88
CA MET A 686 38.40 -0.19 30.69
C MET A 686 39.80 0.08 31.25
N ASP A 687 40.70 -0.91 31.31
CA ASP A 687 42.09 -0.71 31.71
C ASP A 687 42.91 0.03 30.64
N LYS A 688 42.44 0.04 29.39
CA LYS A 688 43.06 0.77 28.26
C LYS A 688 42.55 2.20 28.13
N VAL A 689 41.42 2.51 28.77
CA VAL A 689 40.78 3.82 28.70
C VAL A 689 41.46 4.76 29.68
N THR A 690 42.08 5.83 29.17
CA THR A 690 42.59 6.93 29.97
C THR A 690 41.45 7.88 30.28
N VAL A 691 41.19 8.10 31.57
CA VAL A 691 40.14 9.01 32.02
C VAL A 691 40.76 10.27 32.61
N HIS A 692 40.45 11.40 32.00
CA HIS A 692 40.91 12.71 32.46
C HIS A 692 39.84 13.35 33.35
N PHE A 693 40.17 13.49 34.64
CA PHE A 693 39.37 14.24 35.61
C PHE A 693 39.91 15.67 35.69
N ASN A 694 39.02 16.66 35.66
CA ASN A 694 39.36 18.09 35.80
C ASN A 694 40.37 18.56 34.74
N ALA A 695 40.20 18.10 33.50
CA ALA A 695 40.94 18.66 32.38
C ALA A 695 40.30 19.99 32.00
N LYS A 696 40.69 21.07 32.69
CA LYS A 696 40.71 22.38 32.04
C LYS A 696 41.49 22.17 30.74
N ARG A 697 40.84 22.35 29.58
CA ARG A 697 41.48 22.24 28.26
C ARG A 697 42.51 23.36 28.12
N GLN A 698 43.65 23.19 28.78
CA GLN A 698 44.78 24.09 28.76
C GLN A 698 46.01 23.23 28.50
N SER A 699 46.35 23.11 27.23
CA SER A 699 47.70 22.74 26.87
C SER A 699 48.59 23.97 27.00
N SER A 700 49.83 23.79 27.46
CA SER A 700 50.85 24.84 27.35
C SER A 700 51.69 24.69 26.08
N LEU A 701 51.36 23.72 25.23
CA LEU A 701 52.07 23.44 24.00
C LEU A 701 51.58 24.39 22.90
N LEU A 702 52.44 25.29 22.46
CA LEU A 702 52.12 26.22 21.38
C LEU A 702 51.79 25.42 20.10
N GLY A 703 50.62 25.68 19.53
CA GLY A 703 50.07 24.95 18.39
C GLY A 703 49.10 23.82 18.73
N ASP A 704 49.02 23.38 19.99
CA ASP A 704 48.05 22.37 20.42
C ASP A 704 46.71 23.04 20.73
N VAL A 705 45.77 22.98 19.78
CA VAL A 705 44.48 23.69 19.85
C VAL A 705 43.34 22.80 20.30
N ASN A 706 43.51 21.47 20.29
CA ASN A 706 42.55 20.53 20.89
C ASN A 706 42.86 20.19 22.36
N ALA A 707 44.00 20.65 22.87
CA ALA A 707 44.51 20.40 24.22
C ALA A 707 44.80 18.90 24.50
N ASP A 708 45.21 18.15 23.47
CA ASP A 708 45.53 16.71 23.58
C ASP A 708 46.98 16.43 24.04
N GLY A 709 47.77 17.49 24.23
CA GLY A 709 49.17 17.43 24.66
C GLY A 709 50.16 17.21 23.52
N GLN A 710 49.69 17.17 22.27
CA GLN A 710 50.49 17.00 21.06
C GLN A 710 50.24 18.16 20.09
N PHE A 711 51.21 18.42 19.23
CA PHE A 711 51.05 19.39 18.16
C PHE A 711 51.19 18.67 16.82
N THR A 712 50.05 18.44 16.17
CA THR A 712 49.93 17.57 15.00
C THR A 712 49.19 18.24 13.83
N VAL A 713 49.04 17.51 12.73
CA VAL A 713 48.20 17.96 11.60
C VAL A 713 46.74 18.12 12.02
N ALA A 714 46.26 17.39 13.04
CA ALA A 714 44.90 17.51 13.55
C ALA A 714 44.62 18.91 14.10
N ASP A 715 45.56 19.48 14.86
CA ASP A 715 45.48 20.85 15.39
C ASP A 715 45.38 21.91 14.29
N MET A 716 46.19 21.74 13.24
CA MET A 716 46.15 22.63 12.09
C MET A 716 44.80 22.55 11.36
N VAL A 717 44.21 21.36 11.23
CA VAL A 717 42.89 21.17 10.62
C VAL A 717 41.79 21.76 11.49
N LEU A 718 41.89 21.64 12.81
CA LEU A 718 40.96 22.26 13.77
C LEU A 718 41.00 23.78 13.69
N LEU A 719 42.20 24.39 13.67
CA LEU A 719 42.33 25.83 13.45
C LEU A 719 41.74 26.25 12.11
N GLN A 720 41.97 25.47 11.05
CA GLN A 720 41.37 25.74 9.74
C GLN A 720 39.84 25.69 9.77
N LYS A 721 39.26 24.67 10.40
CA LYS A 721 37.81 24.48 10.59
C LYS A 721 37.22 25.65 11.39
N TRP A 722 37.87 26.07 12.47
CA TRP A 722 37.44 27.21 13.28
C TRP A 722 37.48 28.54 12.50
N LEU A 723 38.54 28.78 11.72
CA LEU A 723 38.68 30.01 10.91
C LEU A 723 37.58 30.19 9.85
N ILE A 724 36.96 29.10 9.41
CA ILE A 724 35.82 29.13 8.48
C ILE A 724 34.46 29.01 9.19
N GLY A 725 34.44 29.14 10.53
CA GLY A 725 33.24 29.08 11.36
C GLY A 725 32.66 27.68 11.54
N LYS A 726 33.46 26.61 11.32
CA LYS A 726 33.01 25.21 11.32
C LYS A 726 33.80 24.31 12.28
N GLY A 727 34.12 24.78 13.48
CA GLY A 727 34.81 24.00 14.50
C GLY A 727 34.98 24.77 15.81
N ILE A 728 35.36 24.06 16.87
CA ILE A 728 35.65 24.62 18.20
C ILE A 728 37.16 24.46 18.47
N LEU A 729 37.80 25.49 19.02
CA LEU A 729 39.15 25.40 19.55
C LEU A 729 39.07 25.31 21.07
N HIS A 730 39.81 24.38 21.61
CA HIS A 730 39.80 24.06 23.03
C HIS A 730 40.90 24.80 23.80
N SER A 731 42.02 25.09 23.15
CA SER A 731 43.02 26.07 23.61
C SER A 731 43.26 27.12 22.51
N PRO A 732 42.35 28.10 22.33
CA PRO A 732 42.46 29.11 21.28
C PRO A 732 43.78 29.89 21.39
N ASP A 733 44.22 30.20 22.60
CA ASP A 733 45.47 30.93 22.86
C ASP A 733 46.71 30.20 22.31
N ASN A 734 46.69 28.86 22.22
CA ASN A 734 47.78 28.09 21.63
C ASN A 734 47.79 28.13 20.11
N GLY A 735 46.64 28.43 19.51
CA GLY A 735 46.53 28.59 18.07
C GLY A 735 47.13 29.91 17.59
N ASP A 736 47.38 30.88 18.47
CA ASP A 736 48.11 32.12 18.15
C ASP A 736 49.62 31.85 18.06
N MET A 737 50.01 31.24 16.94
CA MET A 737 51.39 30.84 16.68
C MET A 737 52.36 32.02 16.55
N ASN A 738 51.84 33.24 16.37
CA ASN A 738 52.64 34.43 16.10
C ASN A 738 52.66 35.43 17.28
N GLY A 739 51.77 35.26 18.26
CA GLY A 739 51.71 36.02 19.50
C GLY A 739 51.11 37.41 19.34
N ASP A 740 50.30 37.65 18.31
CA ASP A 740 49.64 38.94 18.05
C ASP A 740 48.26 39.06 18.71
N GLY A 741 47.78 38.00 19.35
CA GLY A 741 46.49 37.90 20.00
C GLY A 741 45.31 37.71 19.04
N ILE A 742 45.56 37.43 17.75
CA ILE A 742 44.53 37.31 16.71
C ILE A 742 44.70 36.02 15.91
N LEU A 743 43.87 35.02 16.20
CA LEU A 743 43.77 33.79 15.42
C LEU A 743 43.30 34.06 13.98
N ASN A 744 44.18 33.89 13.01
CA ASN A 744 43.88 34.11 11.60
C ASN A 744 44.68 33.19 10.66
N SER A 745 44.56 33.40 9.35
CA SER A 745 45.25 32.59 8.34
C SER A 745 46.79 32.59 8.48
N TRP A 746 47.39 33.61 9.10
CA TRP A 746 48.83 33.66 9.36
C TRP A 746 49.27 32.65 10.41
N ASP A 747 48.44 32.37 11.41
CA ASP A 747 48.72 31.35 12.42
C ASP A 747 48.64 29.95 11.83
N LEU A 748 47.68 29.73 10.93
CA LEU A 748 47.57 28.49 10.17
C LEU A 748 48.82 28.25 9.30
N VAL A 749 49.36 29.30 8.67
CA VAL A 749 50.61 29.22 7.89
C VAL A 749 51.81 28.91 8.79
N ARG A 750 51.84 29.45 10.01
CA ARG A 750 52.88 29.17 11.02
C ARG A 750 52.80 27.75 11.55
N MET A 751 51.60 27.25 11.87
CA MET A 751 51.38 25.85 12.26
C MET A 751 51.90 24.90 11.19
N ARG A 752 51.52 25.15 9.93
CA ARG A 752 51.98 24.34 8.79
C ARG A 752 53.50 24.29 8.69
N ARG A 753 54.17 25.43 8.87
CA ARG A 753 55.63 25.51 8.81
C ARG A 753 56.30 24.76 9.96
N ALA A 754 55.77 24.91 11.18
CA ALA A 754 56.28 24.23 12.36
C ALA A 754 56.13 22.70 12.25
N LEU A 755 55.02 22.20 11.69
CA LEU A 755 54.81 20.76 11.45
C LEU A 755 55.76 20.17 10.39
N LEU A 756 56.19 20.98 9.41
CA LEU A 756 57.15 20.56 8.38
C LEU A 756 58.59 20.50 8.91
N GLU A 757 58.93 21.28 9.93
CA GLU A 757 60.27 21.29 10.56
C GLU A 757 60.48 20.12 11.54
N VAL A 758 59.40 19.43 11.97
CA VAL A 758 59.44 18.26 12.86
C VAL A 758 59.67 16.92 12.10
N GLN A 759 59.65 16.95 10.76
CA GLN A 759 59.84 15.77 9.89
C GLN A 759 61.27 15.57 9.33
N GLU A 760 62.26 16.39 9.73
CA GLU A 760 63.71 16.15 9.53
C GLU A 760 64.38 15.70 10.82
#